data_AF-A0A4S5JII1-F1
#
_entry.id   AF-A0A4S5JII1-F1
#
_cell.length_a   1.000
_cell.length_b   1.000
_cell.length_c   1.000
_cell.angle_alpha   90.00
_cell.angle_beta   90.00
_cell.angle_gamma   90.00
#
_symmetry.space_group_name_H-M   'P 1'
#
loop_
_entity.id
_entity.type
_entity.pdbx_description
1 polymer ?
#
loop_
_entity_poly.entity_id
_entity_poly.type
_entity_poly.pdbx_seq_one_letter_code
_entity_poly.pdbx_strand_id
1 'polypeptide(L)'
;MDQVGISFKKPSQVRPGQMMQLAVEYIAGPVNSTVDKSKFPPKSLELIIELLREDRWREIQIIEWIYLLESDFLSEEKNNSEDINLLAVLILKAALKEPSVLNLVLFRAALSLESNGEVFPFTLVTNIELLLNYEISDRDRARVELLILARDELYEQIARLTMQKGVSPSEYLNKLNLAKCTQLYFNICNALKAIASELVVELHAEWLIKVLQELSSQVRIETMNNILLRVEGLNRSQRIIDWLEINCDPTHEESLWFDLSGEAKKRLRELIKITDFHYVNQLSSFLTSNNVARALELSETEVKKIQARRKFWSHYKDSFLSVKVYVPKETYNLQNEFGYEFEGLHQFYKDDEKSEIIIFELTDYIIVEFMRGTASEIRLFPNNKRHTNLLLRNEKLSIEHITSLFELSVHDHVFLWQWACESWLRTNFKIFPDKGVNRFDGLPPASSKYDPSKGLPKPSDNLLQQRNELLESWMQMYLALEKKNKPASRKEFEIYENNRLAELYRYTGDTIAMVRNLDKAVQLGDMKAVKYLANWLLTKPIATKPERERGETLLKAFEIYEGKHSIFKQKIFVWNNSKREELIQEITERPIRKLPDSHIGINYKSSIYQLYILGKDHLAIFLDDKAYSPEEHPAIRSNINASGLKVAIYS
;
A
#
# COMPACT_ATOMS: atom_id res chain seq x y z
N MET A 1 41.52 44.60 13.08
CA MET A 1 40.91 43.26 13.10
C MET A 1 39.46 43.43 12.72
N ASP A 2 39.18 43.03 11.51
CA ASP A 2 37.91 43.17 10.79
C ASP A 2 36.86 42.14 11.24
N GLN A 3 35.59 42.59 11.22
CA GLN A 3 34.32 41.88 10.90
C GLN A 3 33.97 40.61 11.70
N VAL A 4 32.71 40.28 12.00
CA VAL A 4 31.56 40.16 11.09
C VAL A 4 30.26 40.42 11.86
N GLY A 5 29.65 41.58 11.63
CA GLY A 5 28.24 41.82 11.96
C GLY A 5 27.45 41.80 10.66
N ILE A 6 26.48 40.89 10.54
CA ILE A 6 25.58 40.85 9.39
C ILE A 6 24.71 42.11 9.44
N SER A 7 25.02 43.06 8.56
CA SER A 7 24.20 44.25 8.31
C SER A 7 23.09 43.87 7.33
N PHE A 8 21.84 43.91 7.79
CA PHE A 8 20.69 43.85 6.89
C PHE A 8 20.64 45.13 6.06
N LYS A 9 20.87 45.03 4.76
CA LYS A 9 20.49 46.10 3.82
C LYS A 9 18.99 46.32 3.96
N LYS A 10 18.57 47.55 4.29
CA LYS A 10 17.17 47.97 4.11
C LYS A 10 16.72 47.55 2.70
N PRO A 11 15.50 47.02 2.53
CA PRO A 11 15.00 46.66 1.20
C PRO A 11 15.17 47.88 0.30
N SER A 12 15.95 47.74 -0.76
CA SER A 12 15.96 48.75 -1.81
C SER A 12 14.52 48.88 -2.27
N GLN A 13 13.95 50.09 -2.22
CA GLN A 13 12.68 50.38 -2.88
C GLN A 13 12.84 49.95 -4.34
N VAL A 14 12.24 48.80 -4.66
CA VAL A 14 12.26 48.22 -5.99
C VAL A 14 11.54 49.22 -6.88
N ARG A 15 12.28 49.84 -7.79
CA ARG A 15 11.70 50.82 -8.71
C ARG A 15 10.67 50.08 -9.58
N PRO A 16 9.53 50.71 -9.93
CA PRO A 16 8.43 50.09 -10.68
C PRO A 16 8.85 49.31 -11.94
N GLY A 17 9.98 49.68 -12.58
CA GLY A 17 10.53 48.98 -13.73
C GLY A 17 10.99 47.53 -13.49
N GLN A 18 11.43 47.18 -12.28
CA GLN A 18 11.89 45.81 -11.96
C GLN A 18 10.70 44.86 -11.69
N MET A 19 9.58 45.37 -11.16
CA MET A 19 8.32 44.60 -11.08
C MET A 19 7.72 44.34 -12.47
N MET A 20 7.87 45.28 -13.41
CA MET A 20 7.42 45.07 -14.79
C MET A 20 8.23 43.99 -15.52
N GLN A 21 9.53 43.88 -15.26
CA GLN A 21 10.36 42.86 -15.90
C GLN A 21 9.96 41.45 -15.44
N LEU A 22 9.65 41.29 -14.14
CA LEU A 22 9.10 40.06 -13.58
C LEU A 22 7.68 39.75 -14.09
N ALA A 23 6.83 40.76 -14.29
CA ALA A 23 5.49 40.58 -14.84
C ALA A 23 5.51 40.18 -16.34
N VAL A 24 6.46 40.70 -17.11
CA VAL A 24 6.67 40.32 -18.51
C VAL A 24 7.24 38.90 -18.62
N GLU A 25 8.10 38.49 -17.69
CA GLU A 25 8.64 37.12 -17.63
C GLU A 25 7.60 36.07 -17.19
N TYR A 26 6.58 36.47 -16.41
CA TYR A 26 5.51 35.57 -15.94
C TYR A 26 4.43 35.30 -17.01
N ILE A 27 4.30 36.16 -18.02
CA ILE A 27 3.33 36.03 -19.12
C ILE A 27 3.99 35.27 -20.28
N ALA A 28 4.20 33.97 -20.11
CA ALA A 28 4.56 33.08 -21.21
C ALA A 28 3.33 32.75 -22.06
N GLY A 29 3.00 33.66 -22.98
CA GLY A 29 1.96 33.55 -24.02
C GLY A 29 1.82 34.90 -24.73
N PRO A 30 1.49 34.96 -26.04
CA PRO A 30 1.53 36.21 -26.80
C PRO A 30 0.33 37.09 -26.44
N VAL A 31 0.41 37.75 -25.28
CA VAL A 31 -0.50 38.84 -24.93
C VAL A 31 0.05 40.09 -25.61
N ASN A 32 -0.44 40.37 -26.81
CA ASN A 32 -0.22 41.64 -27.51
C ASN A 32 -1.00 42.79 -26.83
N SER A 33 -0.84 42.98 -25.52
CA SER A 33 -1.29 44.19 -24.85
C SER A 33 -0.06 45.06 -24.59
N THR A 34 0.25 45.96 -25.52
CA THR A 34 1.09 47.12 -25.23
C THR A 34 0.44 47.89 -24.09
N VAL A 35 0.98 47.75 -22.87
CA VAL A 35 0.52 48.51 -21.70
C VAL A 35 0.81 49.98 -21.96
N ASP A 36 -0.23 50.74 -22.28
CA ASP A 36 -0.18 52.19 -22.47
C ASP A 36 0.10 52.86 -21.12
N LYS A 37 1.33 53.37 -20.96
CA LYS A 37 1.84 54.02 -19.75
C LYS A 37 1.07 55.30 -19.37
N SER A 38 0.23 55.83 -20.26
CA SER A 38 -0.55 57.05 -20.03
C SER A 38 -1.80 56.87 -19.16
N LYS A 39 -2.19 55.62 -18.84
CA LYS A 39 -3.43 55.29 -18.12
C LYS A 39 -3.22 54.84 -16.67
N PHE A 40 -2.14 55.30 -16.03
CA PHE A 40 -1.85 55.04 -14.62
C PHE A 40 -2.14 56.30 -13.78
N PRO A 41 -2.75 56.21 -12.59
CA PRO A 41 -3.05 55.02 -11.79
C PRO A 41 -4.29 54.22 -12.27
N PRO A 42 -4.40 52.92 -11.90
CA PRO A 42 -5.59 52.11 -12.19
C PRO A 42 -6.85 52.75 -11.59
N LYS A 43 -7.99 52.59 -12.27
CA LYS A 43 -9.29 53.10 -11.82
C LYS A 43 -9.75 52.46 -10.50
N SER A 44 -10.54 53.20 -9.72
CA SER A 44 -11.16 52.67 -8.50
C SER A 44 -12.25 51.66 -8.84
N LEU A 45 -12.64 50.81 -7.87
CA LEU A 45 -13.70 49.82 -8.05
C LEU A 45 -15.03 50.46 -8.45
N GLU A 46 -15.39 51.59 -7.83
CA GLU A 46 -16.64 52.31 -8.12
C GLU A 46 -16.71 52.74 -9.58
N LEU A 47 -15.60 53.30 -10.10
CA LEU A 47 -15.52 53.71 -11.50
C LEU A 47 -15.54 52.52 -12.45
N ILE A 48 -14.91 51.39 -12.08
CA ILE A 48 -14.97 50.15 -12.87
C ILE A 48 -16.43 49.65 -12.95
N ILE A 49 -17.17 49.70 -11.84
CA ILE A 49 -18.58 49.28 -11.79
C ILE A 49 -19.47 50.20 -12.63
N GLU A 50 -19.26 51.52 -12.55
CA GLU A 50 -19.97 52.49 -13.40
C GLU A 50 -19.71 52.21 -14.89
N LEU A 51 -18.46 51.97 -15.27
CA LEU A 51 -18.11 51.61 -16.65
C LEU A 51 -18.80 50.31 -17.11
N LEU A 52 -18.96 49.33 -16.22
CA LEU A 52 -19.71 48.10 -16.53
C LEU A 52 -21.21 48.36 -16.69
N ARG A 53 -21.81 49.23 -15.86
CA ARG A 53 -23.22 49.63 -15.96
C ARG A 53 -23.51 50.42 -17.23
N GLU A 54 -22.55 51.20 -17.71
CA GLU A 54 -22.62 51.98 -18.96
C GLU A 54 -22.23 51.18 -20.22
N ASP A 55 -21.94 49.88 -20.11
CA ASP A 55 -21.45 49.02 -21.22
C ASP A 55 -20.12 49.51 -21.87
N ARG A 56 -19.31 50.25 -21.09
CA ARG A 56 -18.01 50.81 -21.50
C ARG A 56 -16.82 49.93 -21.10
N TRP A 57 -16.99 48.61 -21.23
CA TRP A 57 -16.03 47.59 -20.80
C TRP A 57 -14.63 47.70 -21.46
N ARG A 58 -14.53 48.29 -22.66
CA ARG A 58 -13.25 48.51 -23.39
C ARG A 58 -12.30 49.48 -22.68
N GLU A 59 -12.82 50.28 -21.75
CA GLU A 59 -12.03 51.24 -20.99
C GLU A 59 -11.35 50.61 -19.76
N ILE A 60 -11.74 49.37 -19.42
CA ILE A 60 -11.22 48.61 -18.28
C ILE A 60 -9.99 47.80 -18.74
N GLN A 61 -8.84 48.07 -18.12
CA GLN A 61 -7.59 47.37 -18.39
C GLN A 61 -7.55 45.99 -17.71
N ILE A 62 -6.72 45.07 -18.20
CA ILE A 62 -6.61 43.72 -17.63
C ILE A 62 -6.20 43.72 -16.14
N ILE A 63 -5.36 44.67 -15.71
CA ILE A 63 -4.97 44.82 -14.30
C ILE A 63 -6.16 45.27 -13.44
N GLU A 64 -7.05 46.09 -14.00
CA GLU A 64 -8.29 46.56 -13.35
C GLU A 64 -9.32 45.42 -13.27
N TRP A 65 -9.36 44.55 -14.28
CA TRP A 65 -10.13 43.31 -14.23
C TRP A 65 -9.63 42.37 -13.15
N ILE A 66 -8.31 42.14 -13.04
CA ILE A 66 -7.74 41.32 -11.97
C ILE A 66 -8.12 41.89 -10.60
N TYR A 67 -7.96 43.21 -10.42
CA TYR A 67 -8.32 43.89 -9.18
C TYR A 67 -9.81 43.75 -8.83
N LEU A 68 -10.70 43.88 -9.82
CA LEU A 68 -12.13 43.68 -9.65
C LEU A 68 -12.44 42.25 -9.17
N LEU A 69 -11.85 41.24 -9.80
CA LEU A 69 -12.08 39.81 -9.51
C LEU A 69 -11.45 39.35 -8.18
N GLU A 70 -10.49 40.10 -7.63
CA GLU A 70 -9.87 39.85 -6.32
C GLU A 70 -10.56 40.60 -5.16
N SER A 71 -11.46 41.51 -5.48
CA SER A 71 -12.09 42.35 -4.45
C SER A 71 -13.21 41.61 -3.69
N ASP A 72 -13.30 41.86 -2.39
CA ASP A 72 -14.39 41.39 -1.52
C ASP A 72 -15.76 41.97 -1.87
N PHE A 73 -15.85 42.84 -2.87
CA PHE A 73 -17.07 43.61 -3.13
C PHE A 73 -18.22 42.74 -3.66
N LEU A 74 -17.91 41.56 -4.21
CA LEU A 74 -18.91 40.55 -4.59
C LEU A 74 -19.24 39.58 -3.43
N SER A 75 -18.77 39.85 -2.21
CA SER A 75 -19.16 39.10 -1.01
C SER A 75 -20.56 39.51 -0.53
N GLU A 76 -21.40 38.51 -0.30
CA GLU A 76 -22.77 38.67 0.22
C GLU A 76 -22.80 39.32 1.62
N GLU A 77 -21.69 39.30 2.36
CA GLU A 77 -21.61 39.89 3.70
C GLU A 77 -21.62 41.43 3.69
N LYS A 78 -21.28 42.07 2.57
CA LYS A 78 -21.07 43.52 2.47
C LYS A 78 -22.10 44.26 1.61
N ASN A 79 -22.88 43.57 0.78
CA ASN A 79 -23.75 44.18 -0.24
C ASN A 79 -25.11 43.47 -0.39
N ASN A 80 -26.11 44.15 -0.98
CA ASN A 80 -27.43 43.58 -1.25
C ASN A 80 -27.37 42.47 -2.32
N SER A 81 -27.97 41.31 -2.04
CA SER A 81 -27.93 40.12 -2.90
C SER A 81 -28.40 40.34 -4.35
N GLU A 82 -29.38 41.20 -4.58
CA GLU A 82 -29.87 41.51 -5.94
C GLU A 82 -28.86 42.32 -6.76
N ASP A 83 -28.21 43.31 -6.13
CA ASP A 83 -27.20 44.15 -6.78
C ASP A 83 -25.94 43.34 -7.12
N ILE A 84 -25.54 42.41 -6.24
CA ILE A 84 -24.39 41.51 -6.48
C ILE A 84 -24.68 40.60 -7.67
N ASN A 85 -25.87 40.01 -7.77
CA ASN A 85 -26.24 39.13 -8.89
C ASN A 85 -26.32 39.91 -10.21
N LEU A 86 -26.95 41.08 -10.23
CA LEU A 86 -27.00 41.94 -11.42
C LEU A 86 -25.60 42.27 -11.94
N LEU A 87 -24.69 42.53 -11.03
CA LEU A 87 -23.32 42.90 -11.31
C LEU A 87 -22.45 41.72 -11.75
N ALA A 88 -22.67 40.54 -11.17
CA ALA A 88 -22.10 39.29 -11.66
C ALA A 88 -22.51 39.06 -13.13
N VAL A 89 -23.78 39.30 -13.46
CA VAL A 89 -24.28 39.24 -14.85
C VAL A 89 -23.58 40.27 -15.74
N LEU A 90 -23.39 41.51 -15.29
CA LEU A 90 -22.68 42.55 -16.06
C LEU A 90 -21.22 42.16 -16.33
N ILE A 91 -20.53 41.63 -15.32
CA ILE A 91 -19.14 41.13 -15.44
C ILE A 91 -19.07 40.01 -16.48
N LEU A 92 -19.95 39.00 -16.38
CA LEU A 92 -19.98 37.88 -17.32
C LEU A 92 -20.31 38.33 -18.75
N LYS A 93 -21.26 39.25 -18.92
CA LYS A 93 -21.60 39.84 -20.23
C LYS A 93 -20.44 40.61 -20.84
N ALA A 94 -19.74 41.41 -20.04
CA ALA A 94 -18.56 42.15 -20.49
C ALA A 94 -17.41 41.19 -20.85
N ALA A 95 -17.19 40.14 -20.06
CA ALA A 95 -16.19 39.12 -20.33
C ALA A 95 -16.41 38.42 -21.68
N LEU A 96 -17.66 38.14 -22.07
CA LEU A 96 -18.00 37.57 -23.39
C LEU A 96 -17.50 38.42 -24.58
N LYS A 97 -17.31 39.72 -24.38
CA LYS A 97 -16.87 40.64 -25.44
C LYS A 97 -15.34 40.74 -25.56
N GLU A 98 -14.59 40.23 -24.57
CA GLU A 98 -13.13 40.30 -24.51
C GLU A 98 -12.54 38.92 -24.16
N PRO A 99 -11.99 38.17 -25.13
CA PRO A 99 -11.52 36.80 -24.94
C PRO A 99 -10.51 36.61 -23.80
N SER A 100 -9.64 37.61 -23.60
CA SER A 100 -8.62 37.59 -22.53
C SER A 100 -9.28 37.60 -21.14
N VAL A 101 -10.35 38.38 -20.98
CA VAL A 101 -11.11 38.50 -19.73
C VAL A 101 -11.96 37.25 -19.52
N LEU A 102 -12.61 36.73 -20.57
CA LEU A 102 -13.34 35.46 -20.48
C LEU A 102 -12.43 34.32 -20.01
N ASN A 103 -11.23 34.20 -20.59
CA ASN A 103 -10.26 33.18 -20.18
C ASN A 103 -9.83 33.34 -18.72
N LEU A 104 -9.61 34.58 -18.27
CA LEU A 104 -9.30 34.89 -16.87
C LEU A 104 -10.43 34.48 -15.93
N VAL A 105 -11.68 34.86 -16.25
CA VAL A 105 -12.88 34.54 -15.48
C VAL A 105 -13.06 33.02 -15.37
N LEU A 106 -13.03 32.29 -16.48
CA LEU A 106 -13.22 30.83 -16.47
C LEU A 106 -12.09 30.09 -15.73
N PHE A 107 -10.84 30.56 -15.86
CA PHE A 107 -9.72 29.97 -15.15
C PHE A 107 -9.80 30.23 -13.63
N ARG A 108 -10.16 31.45 -13.22
CA ARG A 108 -10.33 31.77 -11.80
C ARG A 108 -11.56 31.10 -11.18
N ALA A 109 -12.64 30.93 -11.93
CA ALA A 109 -13.76 30.12 -11.50
C ALA A 109 -13.33 28.67 -11.22
N ALA A 110 -12.49 28.08 -12.08
CA ALA A 110 -11.92 26.76 -11.83
C ALA A 110 -11.08 26.70 -10.53
N LEU A 111 -10.20 27.68 -10.30
CA LEU A 111 -9.40 27.79 -9.07
C LEU A 111 -10.25 28.02 -7.81
N SER A 112 -11.36 28.76 -7.94
CA SER A 112 -12.33 28.98 -6.85
C SER A 112 -12.87 27.66 -6.31
N LEU A 113 -13.21 26.73 -7.22
CA LEU A 113 -13.72 25.40 -6.89
C LEU A 113 -12.68 24.53 -6.15
N GLU A 114 -11.38 24.83 -6.29
CA GLU A 114 -10.31 24.12 -5.56
C GLU A 114 -10.06 24.70 -4.16
N SER A 115 -10.35 25.98 -3.97
CA SER A 115 -10.01 26.77 -2.79
C SER A 115 -11.21 27.11 -1.90
N ASN A 116 -12.35 26.43 -2.11
CA ASN A 116 -13.62 26.73 -1.43
C ASN A 116 -14.05 28.22 -1.52
N GLY A 117 -13.75 28.88 -2.65
CA GLY A 117 -14.18 30.26 -2.89
C GLY A 117 -13.20 31.37 -2.49
N GLU A 118 -12.03 31.05 -1.92
CA GLU A 118 -11.09 32.08 -1.43
C GLU A 118 -10.47 32.96 -2.53
N VAL A 119 -10.33 32.43 -3.75
CA VAL A 119 -9.56 33.07 -4.83
C VAL A 119 -10.44 33.86 -5.82
N PHE A 120 -11.76 33.65 -5.78
CA PHE A 120 -12.68 34.21 -6.75
C PHE A 120 -14.12 34.20 -6.22
N PRO A 121 -14.88 35.29 -6.39
CA PRO A 121 -16.23 35.41 -5.85
C PRO A 121 -17.15 34.27 -6.28
N PHE A 122 -17.67 33.53 -5.31
CA PHE A 122 -18.51 32.36 -5.58
C PHE A 122 -19.80 32.73 -6.35
N THR A 123 -20.30 33.95 -6.20
CA THR A 123 -21.45 34.47 -6.96
C THR A 123 -21.22 34.52 -8.47
N LEU A 124 -19.96 34.69 -8.92
CA LEU A 124 -19.63 34.56 -10.34
C LEU A 124 -19.60 33.10 -10.79
N VAL A 125 -19.21 32.18 -9.90
CA VAL A 125 -19.21 30.73 -10.15
C VAL A 125 -20.64 30.20 -10.23
N THR A 126 -21.54 30.63 -9.35
CA THR A 126 -22.95 30.22 -9.37
C THR A 126 -23.66 30.69 -10.63
N ASN A 127 -23.35 31.89 -11.12
CA ASN A 127 -23.96 32.46 -12.32
C ASN A 127 -23.26 32.10 -13.64
N ILE A 128 -22.23 31.24 -13.63
CA ILE A 128 -21.43 30.93 -14.82
C ILE A 128 -22.24 30.27 -15.95
N GLU A 129 -23.32 29.58 -15.59
CA GLU A 129 -24.26 28.94 -16.53
C GLU A 129 -24.95 29.93 -17.47
N LEU A 130 -25.06 31.20 -17.08
CA LEU A 130 -25.62 32.25 -17.93
C LEU A 130 -24.83 32.44 -19.22
N LEU A 131 -23.53 32.09 -19.23
CA LEU A 131 -22.69 32.15 -20.43
C LEU A 131 -23.18 31.20 -21.53
N LEU A 132 -23.86 30.09 -21.17
CA LEU A 132 -24.36 29.10 -22.15
C LEU A 132 -25.51 29.65 -23.01
N ASN A 133 -26.18 30.71 -22.56
CA ASN A 133 -27.27 31.39 -23.29
C ASN A 133 -26.77 32.28 -24.45
N TYR A 134 -25.46 32.44 -24.59
CA TYR A 134 -24.85 33.28 -25.61
C TYR A 134 -24.04 32.45 -26.61
N GLU A 135 -23.71 33.06 -27.75
CA GLU A 135 -22.74 32.49 -28.69
C GLU A 135 -21.33 32.60 -28.10
N ILE A 136 -20.76 31.44 -27.77
CA ILE A 136 -19.39 31.25 -27.31
C ILE A 136 -18.74 30.14 -28.12
N SER A 137 -17.41 30.12 -28.17
CA SER A 137 -16.67 29.07 -28.87
C SER A 137 -16.97 27.68 -28.27
N ASP A 138 -16.89 26.62 -29.08
CA ASP A 138 -17.12 25.24 -28.59
C ASP A 138 -16.20 24.87 -27.41
N ARG A 139 -14.95 25.38 -27.43
CA ARG A 139 -13.99 25.19 -26.34
C ARG A 139 -14.47 25.86 -25.05
N ASP A 140 -14.90 27.12 -25.14
CA ASP A 140 -15.35 27.86 -23.95
C ASP A 140 -16.70 27.33 -23.45
N ARG A 141 -17.57 26.85 -24.34
CA ARG A 141 -18.79 26.10 -23.96
C ARG A 141 -18.44 24.86 -23.15
N ALA A 142 -17.52 24.03 -23.63
CA ALA A 142 -17.06 22.85 -22.92
C ALA A 142 -16.40 23.18 -21.57
N ARG A 143 -15.72 24.33 -21.44
CA ARG A 143 -15.19 24.82 -20.15
C ARG A 143 -16.32 25.15 -19.19
N VAL A 144 -17.32 25.92 -19.62
CA VAL A 144 -18.46 26.30 -18.77
C VAL A 144 -19.22 25.06 -18.31
N GLU A 145 -19.52 24.12 -19.21
CA GLU A 145 -20.17 22.85 -18.87
C GLU A 145 -19.36 22.04 -17.84
N LEU A 146 -18.04 21.93 -18.03
CA LEU A 146 -17.17 21.27 -17.06
C LEU A 146 -17.20 21.95 -15.69
N LEU A 147 -17.20 23.29 -15.64
CA LEU A 147 -17.24 24.05 -14.39
C LEU A 147 -18.58 23.90 -13.66
N ILE A 148 -19.70 23.85 -14.39
CA ILE A 148 -21.02 23.55 -13.82
C ILE A 148 -21.02 22.16 -13.18
N LEU A 149 -20.54 21.14 -13.91
CA LEU A 149 -20.45 19.78 -13.37
C LEU A 149 -19.52 19.72 -12.14
N ALA A 150 -18.40 20.45 -12.16
CA ALA A 150 -17.46 20.48 -11.06
C ALA A 150 -18.00 21.21 -9.82
N ARG A 151 -18.75 22.30 -10.02
CA ARG A 151 -19.48 23.04 -8.97
C ARG A 151 -20.51 22.16 -8.28
N ASP A 152 -21.23 21.35 -9.05
CA ASP A 152 -22.29 20.47 -8.56
C ASP A 152 -21.74 19.11 -8.08
N GLU A 153 -20.41 18.97 -7.98
CA GLU A 153 -19.69 17.75 -7.57
C GLU A 153 -19.99 16.51 -8.44
N LEU A 154 -20.45 16.71 -9.67
CA LEU A 154 -20.81 15.66 -10.63
C LEU A 154 -19.59 15.10 -11.39
N TYR A 155 -18.52 14.78 -10.67
CA TYR A 155 -17.24 14.34 -11.25
C TYR A 155 -17.35 13.03 -12.05
N GLU A 156 -18.31 12.17 -11.74
CA GLU A 156 -18.59 10.95 -12.51
C GLU A 156 -19.05 11.28 -13.94
N GLN A 157 -19.82 12.35 -14.12
CA GLN A 157 -20.26 12.77 -15.45
C GLN A 157 -19.08 13.31 -16.27
N ILE A 158 -18.16 14.04 -15.63
CA ILE A 158 -16.93 14.50 -16.27
C ILE A 158 -16.07 13.30 -16.68
N ALA A 159 -15.93 12.29 -15.81
CA ALA A 159 -15.23 11.05 -16.13
C ALA A 159 -15.87 10.34 -17.35
N ARG A 160 -17.21 10.21 -17.40
CA ARG A 160 -17.93 9.66 -18.57
C ARG A 160 -17.65 10.45 -19.85
N LEU A 161 -17.64 11.78 -19.77
CA LEU A 161 -17.35 12.65 -20.92
C LEU A 161 -15.94 12.40 -21.46
N THR A 162 -14.94 12.27 -20.58
CA THR A 162 -13.56 11.96 -20.98
C THR A 162 -13.47 10.60 -21.68
N MET A 163 -14.15 9.58 -21.14
CA MET A 163 -14.25 8.24 -21.71
C MET A 163 -14.91 8.26 -23.09
N GLN A 164 -16.08 8.88 -23.23
CA GLN A 164 -16.83 8.97 -24.49
C GLN A 164 -16.05 9.71 -25.58
N LYS A 165 -15.24 10.70 -25.20
CA LYS A 165 -14.39 11.47 -26.13
C LYS A 165 -13.04 10.78 -26.41
N GLY A 166 -12.72 9.68 -25.74
CA GLY A 166 -11.44 8.98 -25.88
C GLY A 166 -10.23 9.81 -25.47
N VAL A 167 -10.40 10.77 -24.55
CA VAL A 167 -9.33 11.65 -24.04
C VAL A 167 -9.14 11.40 -22.55
N SER A 168 -7.92 11.44 -22.05
CA SER A 168 -7.68 11.30 -20.61
C SER A 168 -8.13 12.56 -19.85
N PRO A 169 -8.37 12.49 -18.53
CA PRO A 169 -8.67 13.66 -17.71
C PRO A 169 -7.63 14.77 -17.84
N SER A 170 -6.33 14.42 -17.85
CA SER A 170 -5.24 15.40 -18.02
C SER A 170 -5.33 16.09 -19.38
N GLU A 171 -5.51 15.33 -20.46
CA GLU A 171 -5.66 15.90 -21.79
C GLU A 171 -6.90 16.75 -21.95
N TYR A 172 -8.01 16.34 -21.35
CA TYR A 172 -9.25 17.09 -21.40
C TYR A 172 -9.08 18.44 -20.71
N LEU A 173 -8.49 18.48 -19.51
CA LEU A 173 -8.19 19.73 -18.82
C LEU A 173 -7.16 20.58 -19.58
N ASN A 174 -6.14 19.97 -20.19
CA ASN A 174 -5.17 20.67 -21.02
C ASN A 174 -5.83 21.36 -22.23
N LYS A 175 -6.70 20.66 -22.97
CA LYS A 175 -7.46 21.22 -24.11
C LYS A 175 -8.35 22.40 -23.70
N LEU A 176 -8.76 22.42 -22.44
CA LEU A 176 -9.60 23.44 -21.83
C LEU A 176 -8.78 24.54 -21.11
N ASN A 177 -7.45 24.52 -21.18
CA ASN A 177 -6.55 25.44 -20.45
C ASN A 177 -6.75 25.43 -18.92
N LEU A 178 -7.10 24.27 -18.35
CA LEU A 178 -7.33 24.03 -16.92
C LEU A 178 -6.30 23.05 -16.31
N ALA A 179 -5.16 22.85 -16.99
CA ALA A 179 -4.08 21.94 -16.57
C ALA A 179 -3.57 22.14 -15.14
N LYS A 180 -3.65 23.39 -14.65
CA LYS A 180 -3.14 23.79 -13.32
C LYS A 180 -4.12 23.49 -12.19
N CYS A 181 -5.34 23.06 -12.51
CA CYS A 181 -6.36 22.71 -11.53
C CYS A 181 -6.17 21.25 -11.06
N THR A 182 -5.28 21.07 -10.07
CA THR A 182 -4.86 19.75 -9.58
C THR A 182 -5.92 19.04 -8.75
N GLN A 183 -6.73 19.77 -7.98
CA GLN A 183 -7.82 19.20 -7.19
C GLN A 183 -8.96 18.75 -8.08
N LEU A 184 -9.28 19.54 -9.11
CA LEU A 184 -10.24 19.14 -10.13
C LEU A 184 -9.80 17.86 -10.84
N TYR A 185 -8.54 17.78 -11.27
CA TYR A 185 -7.97 16.56 -11.84
C TYR A 185 -8.11 15.37 -10.89
N PHE A 186 -7.71 15.55 -9.63
CA PHE A 186 -7.79 14.49 -8.60
C PHE A 186 -9.23 13.99 -8.40
N ASN A 187 -10.21 14.90 -8.32
CA ASN A 187 -11.61 14.53 -8.14
C ASN A 187 -12.17 13.75 -9.34
N ILE A 188 -11.82 14.15 -10.57
CA ILE A 188 -12.18 13.41 -11.79
C ILE A 188 -11.55 12.01 -11.77
N CYS A 189 -10.25 11.91 -11.44
CA CYS A 189 -9.55 10.63 -11.36
C CYS A 189 -10.17 9.71 -10.30
N ASN A 190 -10.57 10.24 -9.15
CA ASN A 190 -11.25 9.46 -8.12
C ASN A 190 -12.64 8.97 -8.54
N ALA A 191 -13.32 9.70 -9.44
CA ALA A 191 -14.63 9.31 -9.95
C ALA A 191 -14.55 8.18 -11.00
N LEU A 192 -13.37 7.92 -11.59
CA LEU A 192 -13.18 6.83 -12.57
C LEU A 192 -13.59 5.45 -12.03
N LYS A 193 -13.41 5.22 -10.72
CA LYS A 193 -13.78 3.96 -10.07
C LYS A 193 -15.28 3.66 -10.13
N ALA A 194 -16.12 4.70 -10.13
CA ALA A 194 -17.57 4.56 -10.13
C ALA A 194 -18.08 4.16 -11.52
N ILE A 195 -17.44 4.65 -12.58
CA ILE A 195 -17.84 4.40 -13.96
C ILE A 195 -17.20 3.16 -14.57
N ALA A 196 -16.34 2.45 -13.83
CA ALA A 196 -15.61 1.30 -14.35
C ALA A 196 -16.53 0.24 -15.00
N SER A 197 -17.71 -0.04 -14.43
CA SER A 197 -18.67 -1.00 -14.99
C SER A 197 -19.31 -0.57 -16.31
N GLU A 198 -19.20 0.70 -16.69
CA GLU A 198 -19.72 1.23 -17.95
C GLU A 198 -18.72 1.06 -19.11
N LEU A 199 -17.51 0.54 -18.83
CA LEU A 199 -16.47 0.37 -19.82
C LEU A 199 -16.82 -0.71 -20.84
N VAL A 200 -17.01 -0.29 -22.09
CA VAL A 200 -16.98 -1.18 -23.26
C VAL A 200 -15.53 -1.32 -23.74
N VAL A 201 -14.92 -2.48 -23.49
CA VAL A 201 -13.50 -2.75 -23.73
C VAL A 201 -13.09 -2.47 -25.18
N GLU A 202 -13.92 -2.85 -26.13
CA GLU A 202 -13.66 -2.71 -27.57
C GLU A 202 -13.60 -1.24 -28.01
N LEU A 203 -14.27 -0.33 -27.28
CA LEU A 203 -14.30 1.10 -27.58
C LEU A 203 -13.29 1.88 -26.75
N HIS A 204 -13.06 1.48 -25.49
CA HIS A 204 -12.37 2.30 -24.50
C HIS A 204 -10.97 1.78 -24.11
N ALA A 205 -10.45 0.72 -24.74
CA ALA A 205 -9.16 0.14 -24.37
C ALA A 205 -7.98 1.14 -24.37
N GLU A 206 -7.84 1.92 -25.44
CA GLU A 206 -6.75 2.93 -25.55
C GLU A 206 -6.88 4.03 -24.50
N TRP A 207 -8.10 4.52 -24.31
CA TRP A 207 -8.41 5.51 -23.30
C TRP A 207 -8.05 4.98 -21.90
N LEU A 208 -8.42 3.74 -21.60
CA LEU A 208 -8.16 3.14 -20.29
C LEU A 208 -6.66 3.04 -20.00
N ILE A 209 -5.89 2.52 -20.96
CA ILE A 209 -4.43 2.37 -20.81
C ILE A 209 -3.78 3.73 -20.54
N LYS A 210 -4.18 4.75 -21.30
CA LYS A 210 -3.67 6.11 -21.14
C LYS A 210 -3.98 6.69 -19.77
N VAL A 211 -5.23 6.53 -19.32
CA VAL A 211 -5.66 6.98 -17.99
C VAL A 211 -4.83 6.29 -16.91
N LEU A 212 -4.68 4.96 -16.98
CA LEU A 212 -3.90 4.21 -16.01
C LEU A 212 -2.43 4.69 -15.92
N GLN A 213 -1.83 5.09 -17.04
CA GLN A 213 -0.46 5.62 -17.07
C GLN A 213 -0.32 6.99 -16.39
N GLU A 214 -1.36 7.83 -16.43
CA GLU A 214 -1.37 9.18 -15.85
C GLU A 214 -1.71 9.19 -14.35
N LEU A 215 -2.39 8.16 -13.85
CA LEU A 215 -2.80 8.08 -12.44
C LEU A 215 -1.60 7.92 -11.50
N SER A 216 -1.68 8.55 -10.33
CA SER A 216 -0.75 8.29 -9.21
C SER A 216 -0.87 6.83 -8.75
N SER A 217 0.20 6.29 -8.14
CA SER A 217 0.26 4.86 -7.79
C SER A 217 -0.95 4.38 -6.98
N GLN A 218 -1.33 5.13 -5.93
CA GLN A 218 -2.47 4.75 -5.08
C GLN A 218 -3.80 4.71 -5.84
N VAL A 219 -4.12 5.77 -6.60
CA VAL A 219 -5.37 5.86 -7.37
C VAL A 219 -5.38 4.83 -8.49
N ARG A 220 -4.22 4.56 -9.11
CA ARG A 220 -4.05 3.52 -10.12
C ARG A 220 -4.36 2.14 -9.56
N ILE A 221 -3.81 1.78 -8.39
CA ILE A 221 -4.06 0.48 -7.73
C ILE A 221 -5.55 0.33 -7.39
N GLU A 222 -6.19 1.36 -6.83
CA GLU A 222 -7.62 1.33 -6.51
C GLU A 222 -8.51 1.20 -7.75
N THR A 223 -8.16 1.92 -8.81
CA THR A 223 -8.86 1.87 -10.10
C THR A 223 -8.69 0.50 -10.74
N MET A 224 -7.48 -0.07 -10.73
CA MET A 224 -7.20 -1.41 -11.24
C MET A 224 -7.96 -2.50 -10.49
N ASN A 225 -8.03 -2.42 -9.16
CA ASN A 225 -8.85 -3.36 -8.37
C ASN A 225 -10.32 -3.31 -8.81
N ASN A 226 -10.88 -2.11 -9.05
CA ASN A 226 -12.27 -2.00 -9.50
C ASN A 226 -12.47 -2.50 -10.93
N ILE A 227 -11.56 -2.17 -11.85
CA ILE A 227 -11.64 -2.60 -13.25
C ILE A 227 -11.58 -4.12 -13.36
N LEU A 228 -10.58 -4.75 -12.72
CA LEU A 228 -10.42 -6.21 -12.78
C LEU A 228 -11.66 -6.93 -12.25
N LEU A 229 -12.29 -6.40 -11.20
CA LEU A 229 -13.46 -7.02 -10.58
C LEU A 229 -14.79 -6.75 -11.28
N ARG A 230 -14.93 -5.62 -11.99
CA ARG A 230 -16.23 -5.15 -12.51
C ARG A 230 -16.35 -5.12 -14.03
N VAL A 231 -15.24 -5.16 -14.75
CA VAL A 231 -15.24 -5.06 -16.22
C VAL A 231 -15.19 -6.46 -16.82
N GLU A 232 -16.24 -6.79 -17.57
CA GLU A 232 -16.31 -8.02 -18.34
C GLU A 232 -15.60 -7.86 -19.70
N GLY A 233 -15.13 -8.97 -20.26
CA GLY A 233 -14.55 -8.96 -21.60
C GLY A 233 -13.17 -8.32 -21.73
N LEU A 234 -12.44 -8.08 -20.63
CA LEU A 234 -11.05 -7.57 -20.68
C LEU A 234 -10.14 -8.42 -21.60
N ASN A 235 -10.38 -9.74 -21.65
CA ASN A 235 -9.69 -10.69 -22.52
C ASN A 235 -10.00 -10.53 -24.03
N ARG A 236 -10.95 -9.67 -24.42
CA ARG A 236 -11.27 -9.40 -25.82
C ARG A 236 -10.35 -8.37 -26.45
N SER A 237 -9.59 -7.62 -25.65
CA SER A 237 -8.61 -6.64 -26.15
C SER A 237 -7.18 -7.12 -25.87
N GLN A 238 -6.48 -7.52 -26.94
CA GLN A 238 -5.08 -7.94 -26.84
C GLN A 238 -4.21 -6.84 -26.23
N ARG A 239 -4.48 -5.58 -26.55
CA ARG A 239 -3.70 -4.44 -26.03
C ARG A 239 -3.84 -4.25 -24.53
N ILE A 240 -5.01 -4.54 -23.96
CA ILE A 240 -5.19 -4.57 -22.50
C ILE A 240 -4.41 -5.74 -21.91
N ILE A 241 -4.49 -6.93 -22.51
CA ILE A 241 -3.73 -8.10 -22.08
C ILE A 241 -2.23 -7.82 -22.07
N ASP A 242 -1.68 -7.28 -23.16
CA ASP A 242 -0.26 -6.92 -23.26
C ASP A 242 0.14 -5.91 -22.17
N TRP A 243 -0.72 -4.90 -21.90
CA TRP A 243 -0.47 -3.93 -20.84
C TRP A 243 -0.49 -4.58 -19.46
N LEU A 244 -1.44 -5.48 -19.20
CA LEU A 244 -1.55 -6.23 -17.94
C LEU A 244 -0.34 -7.15 -17.74
N GLU A 245 0.13 -7.83 -18.76
CA GLU A 245 1.35 -8.65 -18.71
C GLU A 245 2.57 -7.79 -18.35
N ILE A 246 2.76 -6.64 -19.02
CA ILE A 246 3.91 -5.77 -18.74
C ILE A 246 3.87 -5.16 -17.31
N ASN A 247 2.69 -4.74 -16.84
CA ASN A 247 2.58 -3.92 -15.62
C ASN A 247 2.15 -4.72 -14.39
N CYS A 248 1.66 -5.95 -14.54
CA CYS A 248 1.11 -6.76 -13.46
C CYS A 248 1.69 -8.17 -13.37
N ASP A 249 2.76 -8.49 -14.10
CA ASP A 249 3.49 -9.76 -13.95
C ASP A 249 4.22 -9.81 -12.59
N PRO A 250 4.05 -10.87 -11.76
CA PRO A 250 4.69 -10.99 -10.45
C PRO A 250 6.21 -11.22 -10.47
N THR A 251 6.82 -11.42 -11.64
CA THR A 251 8.27 -11.63 -11.77
C THR A 251 9.07 -10.34 -11.57
N HIS A 252 8.49 -9.17 -11.85
CA HIS A 252 9.16 -7.86 -11.77
C HIS A 252 8.89 -7.13 -10.44
N GLU A 253 9.93 -6.54 -9.82
CA GLU A 253 9.78 -5.85 -8.52
C GLU A 253 8.79 -4.66 -8.55
N GLU A 254 8.77 -3.90 -9.65
CA GLU A 254 7.93 -2.70 -9.82
C GLU A 254 6.51 -3.01 -10.32
N SER A 255 6.14 -4.28 -10.34
CA SER A 255 4.82 -4.74 -10.75
C SER A 255 3.72 -4.26 -9.81
N LEU A 256 2.61 -3.84 -10.41
CA LEU A 256 1.39 -3.53 -9.67
C LEU A 256 0.82 -4.75 -8.95
N TRP A 257 1.21 -5.97 -9.36
CA TRP A 257 0.78 -7.23 -8.75
C TRP A 257 0.80 -7.17 -7.23
N PHE A 258 1.92 -6.74 -6.63
CA PHE A 258 2.11 -6.82 -5.18
C PHE A 258 1.17 -5.93 -4.37
N ASP A 259 0.60 -4.89 -4.99
CA ASP A 259 -0.31 -3.96 -4.36
C ASP A 259 -1.80 -4.22 -4.67
N LEU A 260 -2.09 -5.13 -5.61
CA LEU A 260 -3.46 -5.54 -5.92
C LEU A 260 -4.07 -6.39 -4.79
N SER A 261 -5.40 -6.29 -4.66
CA SER A 261 -6.18 -7.13 -3.74
C SER A 261 -6.16 -8.60 -4.17
N GLY A 262 -6.36 -9.52 -3.23
CA GLY A 262 -6.38 -10.96 -3.52
C GLY A 262 -7.43 -11.37 -4.56
N GLU A 263 -8.60 -10.75 -4.56
CA GLU A 263 -9.65 -11.02 -5.56
C GLU A 263 -9.27 -10.48 -6.94
N ALA A 264 -8.67 -9.28 -7.01
CA ALA A 264 -8.17 -8.74 -8.27
C ALA A 264 -7.04 -9.61 -8.84
N LYS A 265 -6.14 -10.11 -8.01
CA LYS A 265 -5.08 -11.06 -8.40
C LYS A 265 -5.65 -12.36 -8.99
N LYS A 266 -6.66 -12.96 -8.35
CA LYS A 266 -7.34 -14.17 -8.88
C LYS A 266 -7.90 -13.91 -10.26
N ARG A 267 -8.61 -12.78 -10.42
CA ARG A 267 -9.21 -12.41 -11.69
C ARG A 267 -8.17 -12.12 -12.76
N LEU A 268 -7.06 -11.49 -12.39
CA LEU A 268 -5.94 -11.24 -13.29
C LEU A 268 -5.28 -12.54 -13.77
N ARG A 269 -5.10 -13.53 -12.89
CA ARG A 269 -4.58 -14.87 -13.24
C ARG A 269 -5.43 -15.59 -14.30
N GLU A 270 -6.73 -15.32 -14.36
CA GLU A 270 -7.61 -15.86 -15.42
C GLU A 270 -7.44 -15.14 -16.76
N LEU A 271 -6.95 -13.89 -16.74
CA LEU A 271 -6.82 -13.03 -17.92
C LEU A 271 -5.45 -13.17 -18.59
N ILE A 272 -4.38 -13.24 -17.80
CA ILE A 272 -3.00 -13.33 -18.28
C ILE A 272 -2.34 -14.60 -17.76
N LYS A 273 -1.34 -15.10 -18.48
CA LYS A 273 -0.58 -16.29 -18.06
C LYS A 273 0.40 -15.91 -16.95
N ILE A 274 -0.11 -15.77 -15.73
CA ILE A 274 0.73 -15.58 -14.55
C ILE A 274 1.45 -16.88 -14.23
N THR A 275 2.64 -16.75 -13.66
CA THR A 275 3.42 -17.84 -13.08
C THR A 275 2.53 -18.87 -12.39
N ASP A 276 2.47 -20.05 -12.98
CA ASP A 276 1.60 -21.14 -12.55
C ASP A 276 2.42 -22.30 -11.96
N PHE A 277 1.71 -23.27 -11.39
CA PHE A 277 2.26 -24.52 -10.87
C PHE A 277 3.09 -25.32 -11.89
N HIS A 278 3.05 -24.94 -13.18
CA HIS A 278 3.90 -25.50 -14.22
C HIS A 278 5.40 -25.45 -13.89
N TYR A 279 5.92 -24.36 -13.32
CA TYR A 279 7.36 -24.27 -13.00
C TYR A 279 7.77 -25.27 -11.92
N VAL A 280 6.88 -25.60 -10.98
CA VAL A 280 7.11 -26.65 -9.98
C VAL A 280 7.20 -28.02 -10.64
N ASN A 281 6.35 -28.27 -11.65
CA ASN A 281 6.40 -29.50 -12.44
C ASN A 281 7.69 -29.61 -13.26
N GLN A 282 8.10 -28.52 -13.92
CA GLN A 282 9.34 -28.48 -14.68
C GLN A 282 10.55 -28.68 -13.75
N LEU A 283 10.63 -27.95 -12.64
CA LEU A 283 11.75 -28.06 -11.68
C LEU A 283 11.85 -29.49 -11.16
N SER A 284 10.74 -30.06 -10.69
CA SER A 284 10.74 -31.43 -10.16
C SER A 284 11.16 -32.44 -11.24
N SER A 285 10.72 -32.29 -12.49
CA SER A 285 11.11 -33.19 -13.57
C SER A 285 12.60 -33.06 -13.91
N PHE A 286 13.14 -31.85 -13.89
CA PHE A 286 14.56 -31.58 -14.11
C PHE A 286 15.45 -32.14 -13.01
N LEU A 287 15.17 -31.82 -11.74
CA LEU A 287 15.91 -32.33 -10.59
C LEU A 287 15.89 -33.87 -10.50
N THR A 288 14.83 -34.49 -10.99
CA THR A 288 14.65 -35.96 -10.94
C THR A 288 15.11 -36.66 -12.23
N SER A 289 15.63 -35.91 -13.20
CA SER A 289 16.24 -36.49 -14.40
C SER A 289 17.57 -37.17 -14.05
N ASN A 290 17.88 -38.28 -14.71
CA ASN A 290 19.04 -39.11 -14.37
C ASN A 290 20.38 -38.35 -14.41
N ASN A 291 20.54 -37.39 -15.31
CA ASN A 291 21.80 -36.65 -15.46
C ASN A 291 21.95 -35.61 -14.34
N VAL A 292 20.90 -34.83 -14.08
CA VAL A 292 20.89 -33.79 -13.04
C VAL A 292 20.95 -34.41 -11.65
N ALA A 293 20.17 -35.47 -11.40
CA ALA A 293 20.20 -36.17 -10.11
C ALA A 293 21.58 -36.74 -9.79
N ARG A 294 22.32 -37.24 -10.79
CA ARG A 294 23.71 -37.68 -10.61
C ARG A 294 24.66 -36.50 -10.38
N ALA A 295 24.52 -35.42 -11.14
CA ALA A 295 25.36 -34.23 -10.99
C ALA A 295 25.22 -33.57 -9.61
N LEU A 296 23.99 -33.53 -9.08
CA LEU A 296 23.67 -33.01 -7.74
C LEU A 296 23.82 -34.05 -6.62
N GLU A 297 24.35 -35.24 -6.93
CA GLU A 297 24.55 -36.35 -5.99
C GLU A 297 23.28 -36.76 -5.20
N LEU A 298 22.10 -36.64 -5.82
CA LEU A 298 20.83 -36.95 -5.18
C LEU A 298 20.65 -38.47 -5.01
N SER A 299 20.38 -38.90 -3.79
CA SER A 299 19.97 -40.27 -3.52
C SER A 299 18.59 -40.57 -4.10
N GLU A 300 18.29 -41.86 -4.35
CA GLU A 300 16.92 -42.28 -4.76
C GLU A 300 15.84 -41.82 -3.78
N THR A 301 16.19 -41.72 -2.49
CA THR A 301 15.25 -41.27 -1.46
C THR A 301 14.93 -39.78 -1.59
N GLU A 302 15.90 -38.95 -1.95
CA GLU A 302 15.69 -37.51 -2.20
C GLU A 302 14.90 -37.28 -3.48
N VAL A 303 15.21 -38.01 -4.54
CA VAL A 303 14.44 -38.00 -5.79
C VAL A 303 12.95 -38.31 -5.51
N LYS A 304 12.67 -39.37 -4.72
CA LYS A 304 11.30 -39.73 -4.31
C LYS A 304 10.64 -38.64 -3.46
N LYS A 305 11.37 -38.00 -2.55
CA LYS A 305 10.86 -36.89 -1.72
C LYS A 305 10.48 -35.67 -2.56
N ILE A 306 11.34 -35.26 -3.51
CA ILE A 306 11.08 -34.16 -4.45
C ILE A 306 9.80 -34.43 -5.25
N GLN A 307 9.65 -35.64 -5.78
CA GLN A 307 8.44 -36.04 -6.52
C GLN A 307 7.19 -36.05 -5.62
N ALA A 308 7.31 -36.51 -4.37
CA ALA A 308 6.19 -36.53 -3.42
C ALA A 308 5.71 -35.12 -3.06
N ARG A 309 6.64 -34.16 -2.89
CA ARG A 309 6.31 -32.74 -2.62
C ARG A 309 5.58 -32.10 -3.79
N ARG A 310 6.09 -32.27 -5.01
CA ARG A 310 5.40 -31.82 -6.23
C ARG A 310 3.98 -32.39 -6.31
N LYS A 311 3.81 -33.70 -6.10
CA LYS A 311 2.48 -34.34 -6.13
C LYS A 311 1.57 -33.77 -5.04
N PHE A 312 2.05 -33.60 -3.81
CA PHE A 312 1.25 -33.01 -2.72
C PHE A 312 0.72 -31.62 -3.09
N TRP A 313 1.60 -30.71 -3.50
CA TRP A 313 1.21 -29.34 -3.82
C TRP A 313 0.36 -29.21 -5.09
N SER A 314 0.40 -30.21 -5.99
CA SER A 314 -0.45 -30.22 -7.19
C SER A 314 -1.95 -30.31 -6.89
N HIS A 315 -2.33 -30.69 -5.65
CA HIS A 315 -3.72 -30.68 -5.19
C HIS A 315 -4.17 -29.29 -4.69
N TYR A 316 -3.30 -28.28 -4.69
CA TYR A 316 -3.59 -26.91 -4.21
C TYR A 316 -3.28 -25.85 -5.28
N LYS A 317 -3.02 -26.27 -6.53
CA LYS A 317 -2.53 -25.41 -7.61
C LYS A 317 -3.52 -24.31 -8.00
N ASP A 318 -4.82 -24.56 -7.86
CA ASP A 318 -5.84 -23.56 -8.20
C ASP A 318 -5.91 -22.46 -7.13
N SER A 319 -5.45 -22.76 -5.91
CA SER A 319 -5.43 -21.81 -4.78
C SER A 319 -4.25 -20.83 -4.82
N PHE A 320 -3.20 -21.09 -5.62
CA PHE A 320 -2.04 -20.22 -5.71
C PHE A 320 -2.33 -18.99 -6.58
N LEU A 321 -1.96 -17.79 -6.11
CA LEU A 321 -2.03 -16.55 -6.87
C LEU A 321 -0.81 -16.40 -7.78
N SER A 322 0.37 -16.69 -7.23
CA SER A 322 1.64 -16.75 -7.95
C SER A 322 2.54 -17.82 -7.33
N VAL A 323 3.54 -18.27 -8.10
CA VAL A 323 4.58 -19.18 -7.63
C VAL A 323 5.93 -18.55 -7.93
N LYS A 324 6.91 -18.68 -7.04
CA LYS A 324 8.31 -18.35 -7.36
C LYS A 324 9.20 -19.53 -7.04
N VAL A 325 10.13 -19.81 -7.94
CA VAL A 325 11.06 -20.92 -7.80
C VAL A 325 12.47 -20.35 -7.71
N TYR A 326 13.09 -20.49 -6.54
CA TYR A 326 14.48 -20.10 -6.31
C TYR A 326 15.38 -21.31 -6.22
N VAL A 327 16.53 -21.27 -6.90
CA VAL A 327 17.47 -22.39 -6.95
C VAL A 327 18.89 -21.97 -6.64
N PRO A 328 19.71 -22.89 -6.09
CA PRO A 328 21.16 -22.73 -6.00
C PRO A 328 21.81 -22.45 -7.35
N LYS A 329 22.96 -21.78 -7.33
CA LYS A 329 23.79 -21.56 -8.52
C LYS A 329 24.13 -22.85 -9.26
N GLU A 330 24.41 -23.92 -8.52
CA GLU A 330 24.69 -25.23 -9.09
C GLU A 330 23.52 -25.74 -9.92
N THR A 331 22.31 -25.78 -9.34
CA THR A 331 21.08 -26.16 -10.05
C THR A 331 20.80 -25.26 -11.25
N TYR A 332 21.04 -23.94 -11.12
CA TYR A 332 20.87 -22.97 -12.21
C TYR A 332 21.85 -23.21 -13.38
N ASN A 333 23.11 -23.54 -13.10
CA ASN A 333 24.11 -23.80 -14.14
C ASN A 333 23.81 -25.08 -14.92
N LEU A 334 23.33 -26.13 -14.25
CA LEU A 334 23.01 -27.41 -14.87
C LEU A 334 21.89 -27.30 -15.90
N GLN A 335 21.02 -26.29 -15.79
CA GLN A 335 20.00 -25.99 -16.80
C GLN A 335 20.66 -25.77 -18.17
N ASN A 336 21.66 -24.88 -18.23
CA ASN A 336 22.37 -24.56 -19.48
C ASN A 336 23.22 -25.74 -19.96
N GLU A 337 23.89 -26.43 -19.04
CA GLU A 337 24.74 -27.58 -19.36
C GLU A 337 23.96 -28.71 -20.04
N PHE A 338 22.74 -28.97 -19.58
CA PHE A 338 21.89 -30.02 -20.14
C PHE A 338 20.84 -29.53 -21.14
N GLY A 339 20.90 -28.25 -21.56
CA GLY A 339 20.03 -27.70 -22.60
C GLY A 339 18.56 -27.58 -22.22
N TYR A 340 18.26 -27.29 -20.95
CA TYR A 340 16.90 -26.96 -20.50
C TYR A 340 16.68 -25.44 -20.56
N GLU A 341 15.48 -25.00 -20.92
CA GLU A 341 15.08 -23.59 -20.84
C GLU A 341 13.96 -23.44 -19.80
N PHE A 342 14.22 -22.66 -18.75
CA PHE A 342 13.29 -22.33 -17.69
C PHE A 342 13.12 -20.82 -17.57
N GLU A 343 11.96 -20.32 -17.94
CA GLU A 343 11.65 -18.88 -17.84
C GLU A 343 11.37 -18.43 -16.40
N GLY A 344 10.86 -19.32 -15.55
CA GLY A 344 10.44 -19.00 -14.18
C GLY A 344 11.44 -19.37 -13.08
N LEU A 345 12.70 -19.63 -13.44
CA LEU A 345 13.73 -20.07 -12.50
C LEU A 345 14.57 -18.88 -12.04
N HIS A 346 14.52 -18.58 -10.74
CA HIS A 346 15.33 -17.53 -10.13
C HIS A 346 16.56 -18.14 -9.46
N GLN A 347 17.75 -17.64 -9.78
CA GLN A 347 18.94 -18.00 -9.00
C GLN A 347 18.91 -17.23 -7.67
N PHE A 348 19.28 -17.88 -6.56
CA PHE A 348 19.57 -17.15 -5.33
C PHE A 348 20.71 -16.14 -5.52
N TYR A 349 20.65 -15.05 -4.76
CA TYR A 349 21.71 -14.05 -4.77
C TYR A 349 23.03 -14.57 -4.19
N LYS A 350 22.96 -15.52 -3.24
CA LYS A 350 24.12 -16.16 -2.64
C LYS A 350 24.44 -17.48 -3.33
N ASP A 351 25.74 -17.70 -3.55
CA ASP A 351 26.25 -18.87 -4.29
C ASP A 351 26.36 -20.14 -3.42
N ASP A 352 26.32 -20.02 -2.10
CA ASP A 352 26.51 -21.12 -1.14
C ASP A 352 25.21 -21.83 -0.73
N GLU A 353 24.09 -21.46 -1.34
CA GLU A 353 22.79 -22.04 -1.06
C GLU A 353 22.70 -23.49 -1.52
N LYS A 354 22.06 -24.35 -0.72
CA LYS A 354 22.09 -25.82 -0.93
C LYS A 354 20.75 -26.47 -1.20
N SER A 355 19.67 -25.70 -1.25
CA SER A 355 18.32 -26.21 -1.48
C SER A 355 17.58 -25.32 -2.45
N GLU A 356 16.78 -25.91 -3.33
CA GLU A 356 15.74 -25.18 -4.05
C GLU A 356 14.62 -24.82 -3.07
N ILE A 357 14.00 -23.67 -3.32
CA ILE A 357 12.86 -23.17 -2.56
C ILE A 357 11.74 -22.83 -3.53
N ILE A 358 10.53 -23.22 -3.15
CA ILE A 358 9.31 -22.84 -3.85
C ILE A 358 8.50 -21.96 -2.93
N ILE A 359 8.12 -20.78 -3.42
CA ILE A 359 7.28 -19.83 -2.70
C ILE A 359 5.92 -19.81 -3.37
N PHE A 360 4.87 -20.20 -2.63
CA PHE A 360 3.50 -20.14 -3.07
C PHE A 360 2.82 -18.93 -2.43
N GLU A 361 2.31 -18.02 -3.25
CA GLU A 361 1.45 -16.94 -2.77
C GLU A 361 -0.01 -17.40 -2.75
N LEU A 362 -0.68 -17.28 -1.61
CA LEU A 362 -2.13 -17.46 -1.46
C LEU A 362 -2.76 -16.13 -1.04
N THR A 363 -4.09 -16.04 -1.02
CA THR A 363 -4.81 -14.82 -0.62
C THR A 363 -4.36 -14.30 0.75
N ASP A 364 -4.36 -15.15 1.78
CA ASP A 364 -4.06 -14.73 3.15
C ASP A 364 -2.66 -15.15 3.64
N TYR A 365 -1.99 -16.02 2.89
CA TYR A 365 -0.75 -16.67 3.33
C TYR A 365 0.31 -16.73 2.22
N ILE A 366 1.57 -16.84 2.63
CA ILE A 366 2.69 -17.17 1.76
C ILE A 366 3.31 -18.45 2.31
N ILE A 367 3.40 -19.50 1.50
CA ILE A 367 4.03 -20.78 1.87
C ILE A 367 5.41 -20.83 1.24
N VAL A 368 6.41 -21.22 2.01
CA VAL A 368 7.78 -21.44 1.55
C VAL A 368 8.15 -22.90 1.78
N GLU A 369 8.39 -23.62 0.69
CA GLU A 369 8.71 -25.06 0.64
C GLU A 369 10.20 -25.26 0.33
N PHE A 370 10.91 -25.95 1.22
CA PHE A 370 12.32 -26.29 1.03
C PHE A 370 12.46 -27.67 0.38
N MET A 371 12.98 -27.74 -0.84
CA MET A 371 12.99 -28.98 -1.64
C MET A 371 14.08 -29.99 -1.25
N ARG A 372 15.13 -29.58 -0.53
CA ARG A 372 16.21 -30.44 -0.05
C ARG A 372 16.67 -30.02 1.35
N GLY A 373 17.56 -30.81 1.96
CA GLY A 373 18.17 -30.52 3.26
C GLY A 373 17.71 -31.43 4.41
N THR A 374 18.56 -31.55 5.43
CA THR A 374 18.40 -32.47 6.57
C THR A 374 17.27 -32.06 7.51
N ALA A 375 16.96 -30.77 7.60
CA ALA A 375 15.86 -30.24 8.39
C ALA A 375 14.70 -29.72 7.53
N SER A 376 14.61 -30.16 6.27
CA SER A 376 13.68 -29.64 5.28
C SER A 376 12.25 -29.45 5.81
N GLU A 377 11.72 -28.26 5.57
CA GLU A 377 10.53 -27.74 6.21
C GLU A 377 9.61 -26.99 5.23
N ILE A 378 8.42 -26.68 5.75
CA ILE A 378 7.43 -25.79 5.14
C ILE A 378 7.25 -24.63 6.12
N ARG A 379 7.43 -23.39 5.66
CA ARG A 379 7.17 -22.18 6.46
C ARG A 379 5.92 -21.48 5.97
N LEU A 380 5.08 -21.03 6.89
CA LEU A 380 3.88 -20.27 6.59
C LEU A 380 4.00 -18.85 7.12
N PHE A 381 3.86 -17.87 6.23
CA PHE A 381 3.85 -16.45 6.55
C PHE A 381 2.46 -15.85 6.29
N PRO A 382 2.05 -14.81 7.01
CA PRO A 382 0.88 -14.01 6.63
C PRO A 382 1.20 -13.22 5.36
N ASN A 383 0.28 -13.22 4.40
CA ASN A 383 0.39 -12.37 3.20
C ASN A 383 0.05 -10.92 3.56
N ASN A 384 1.06 -10.19 4.03
CA ASN A 384 0.97 -8.76 4.31
C ASN A 384 2.11 -8.03 3.59
N LYS A 385 1.98 -6.71 3.44
CA LYS A 385 2.95 -5.88 2.70
C LYS A 385 4.41 -6.15 3.07
N ARG A 386 4.71 -6.41 4.35
CA ARG A 386 6.08 -6.72 4.80
C ARG A 386 6.58 -8.03 4.21
N HIS A 387 5.83 -9.13 4.35
CA HIS A 387 6.27 -10.42 3.82
C HIS A 387 6.19 -10.49 2.30
N THR A 388 5.19 -9.86 1.68
CA THR A 388 5.14 -9.70 0.22
C THR A 388 6.41 -9.03 -0.29
N ASN A 389 6.82 -7.91 0.33
CA ASN A 389 8.04 -7.21 -0.08
C ASN A 389 9.30 -8.06 0.13
N LEU A 390 9.41 -8.76 1.27
CA LEU A 390 10.62 -9.51 1.63
C LEU A 390 10.76 -10.85 0.89
N LEU A 391 9.65 -11.53 0.57
CA LEU A 391 9.65 -12.89 0.00
C LEU A 391 9.26 -12.94 -1.48
N LEU A 392 8.41 -12.02 -1.95
CA LEU A 392 7.88 -12.05 -3.31
C LEU A 392 8.44 -10.92 -4.17
N ARG A 393 8.57 -9.69 -3.64
CA ARG A 393 9.10 -8.55 -4.40
C ARG A 393 10.63 -8.56 -4.51
N ASN A 394 11.33 -9.07 -3.50
CA ASN A 394 12.80 -9.02 -3.43
C ASN A 394 13.50 -10.01 -4.38
N GLU A 395 14.20 -9.51 -5.39
CA GLU A 395 15.03 -10.30 -6.30
C GLU A 395 16.29 -10.85 -5.61
N LYS A 396 16.80 -10.20 -4.58
CA LYS A 396 18.01 -10.60 -3.84
C LYS A 396 17.69 -11.50 -2.65
N LEU A 397 16.86 -12.51 -2.89
CA LEU A 397 16.48 -13.47 -1.86
C LEU A 397 17.63 -14.43 -1.54
N SER A 398 17.70 -14.87 -0.28
CA SER A 398 18.62 -15.91 0.21
C SER A 398 17.89 -16.77 1.25
N ILE A 399 18.39 -17.99 1.49
CA ILE A 399 17.83 -18.87 2.53
C ILE A 399 18.01 -18.25 3.90
N GLU A 400 19.17 -17.63 4.17
CA GLU A 400 19.41 -16.92 5.43
C GLU A 400 18.36 -15.81 5.64
N HIS A 401 18.06 -15.02 4.60
CA HIS A 401 17.00 -14.01 4.69
C HIS A 401 15.65 -14.64 5.03
N ILE A 402 15.23 -15.70 4.33
CA ILE A 402 13.97 -16.41 4.59
C ILE A 402 13.92 -16.93 6.04
N THR A 403 15.00 -17.56 6.50
CA THR A 403 15.07 -18.17 7.83
C THR A 403 15.15 -17.16 8.97
N SER A 404 15.66 -15.95 8.70
CA SER A 404 15.68 -14.84 9.65
C SER A 404 14.29 -14.24 9.94
N LEU A 405 13.32 -14.43 9.04
CA LEU A 405 11.96 -13.90 9.20
C LEU A 405 11.20 -14.65 10.28
N PHE A 406 10.25 -13.96 10.93
CA PHE A 406 9.31 -14.58 11.86
C PHE A 406 8.09 -15.10 11.11
N GLU A 407 8.02 -16.42 11.00
CA GLU A 407 6.89 -17.14 10.42
C GLU A 407 5.74 -17.34 11.41
N LEU A 408 4.53 -17.55 10.90
CA LEU A 408 3.37 -17.91 11.73
C LEU A 408 3.52 -19.34 12.26
N SER A 409 3.91 -20.26 11.38
CA SER A 409 4.02 -21.68 11.70
C SER A 409 4.99 -22.36 10.76
N VAL A 410 5.54 -23.47 11.24
CA VAL A 410 6.45 -24.35 10.49
C VAL A 410 5.88 -25.76 10.50
N HIS A 411 6.11 -26.51 9.43
CA HIS A 411 5.77 -27.92 9.33
C HIS A 411 6.97 -28.71 8.80
N ASP A 412 7.11 -29.95 9.25
CA ASP A 412 8.19 -30.86 8.88
C ASP A 412 7.91 -31.66 7.59
N HIS A 413 8.93 -32.40 7.15
CA HIS A 413 8.83 -33.44 6.14
C HIS A 413 9.15 -34.85 6.68
N VAL A 414 8.93 -35.12 7.97
CA VAL A 414 9.20 -36.44 8.54
C VAL A 414 8.16 -37.49 8.09
N PHE A 415 8.30 -38.72 8.57
CA PHE A 415 7.37 -39.80 8.23
C PHE A 415 5.89 -39.39 8.39
N LEU A 416 5.03 -39.73 7.42
CA LEU A 416 3.62 -39.30 7.32
C LEU A 416 3.37 -37.79 7.19
N TRP A 417 4.35 -36.99 6.76
CA TRP A 417 4.19 -35.53 6.64
C TRP A 417 3.02 -35.11 5.75
N GLN A 418 2.70 -35.82 4.67
CA GLN A 418 1.60 -35.42 3.76
C GLN A 418 0.24 -35.43 4.47
N TRP A 419 0.00 -36.45 5.32
CA TRP A 419 -1.20 -36.51 6.15
C TRP A 419 -1.23 -35.40 7.19
N ALA A 420 -0.10 -35.20 7.89
CA ALA A 420 0.01 -34.17 8.93
C ALA A 420 -0.11 -32.75 8.34
N CYS A 421 0.50 -32.51 7.19
CA CYS A 421 0.51 -31.22 6.50
C CYS A 421 -0.87 -30.88 5.97
N GLU A 422 -1.60 -31.82 5.35
CA GLU A 422 -2.99 -31.61 4.97
C GLU A 422 -3.84 -31.23 6.17
N SER A 423 -3.75 -31.99 7.26
CA SER A 423 -4.49 -31.68 8.49
C SER A 423 -4.11 -30.30 9.03
N TRP A 424 -2.83 -29.95 9.05
CA TRP A 424 -2.31 -28.67 9.51
C TRP A 424 -2.86 -27.50 8.67
N LEU A 425 -2.77 -27.59 7.34
CA LEU A 425 -3.30 -26.59 6.41
C LEU A 425 -4.82 -26.40 6.57
N ARG A 426 -5.58 -27.49 6.57
CA ARG A 426 -7.05 -27.46 6.64
C ARG A 426 -7.57 -27.00 8.00
N THR A 427 -7.05 -27.58 9.08
CA THR A 427 -7.63 -27.35 10.42
C THR A 427 -7.22 -25.99 10.99
N ASN A 428 -5.94 -25.62 10.84
CA ASN A 428 -5.38 -24.41 11.46
C ASN A 428 -5.54 -23.17 10.57
N PHE A 429 -5.39 -23.30 9.25
CA PHE A 429 -5.32 -22.15 8.33
C PHE A 429 -6.45 -22.08 7.31
N LYS A 430 -7.35 -23.08 7.29
CA LYS A 430 -8.46 -23.17 6.33
C LYS A 430 -7.97 -23.14 4.87
N ILE A 431 -6.77 -23.70 4.63
CA ILE A 431 -6.24 -23.93 3.30
C ILE A 431 -6.68 -25.34 2.89
N PHE A 432 -7.52 -25.42 1.86
CA PHE A 432 -8.10 -26.67 1.39
C PHE A 432 -7.50 -27.05 0.03
N PRO A 433 -7.45 -28.35 -0.31
CA PRO A 433 -7.19 -28.79 -1.67
C PRO A 433 -8.22 -28.23 -2.65
N ASP A 434 -7.84 -28.20 -3.92
CA ASP A 434 -8.64 -27.71 -5.03
C ASP A 434 -9.96 -28.48 -5.15
N LYS A 435 -10.97 -27.82 -5.72
CA LYS A 435 -12.32 -28.38 -5.86
C LYS A 435 -12.27 -29.67 -6.69
N GLY A 436 -12.92 -30.72 -6.19
CA GLY A 436 -12.99 -32.02 -6.87
C GLY A 436 -11.88 -32.99 -6.49
N VAL A 437 -10.88 -32.58 -5.71
CA VAL A 437 -9.89 -33.52 -5.13
C VAL A 437 -10.61 -34.48 -4.19
N ASN A 438 -10.62 -35.77 -4.53
CA ASN A 438 -11.17 -36.87 -3.72
C ASN A 438 -10.11 -37.92 -3.38
N ARG A 439 -8.88 -37.72 -3.84
CA ARG A 439 -7.73 -38.58 -3.61
C ARG A 439 -6.44 -37.78 -3.71
N PHE A 440 -5.46 -38.09 -2.87
CA PHE A 440 -4.11 -37.55 -2.95
C PHE A 440 -3.17 -38.51 -3.70
N ASP A 441 -2.59 -38.01 -4.78
CA ASP A 441 -1.59 -38.72 -5.57
C ASP A 441 -0.27 -38.89 -4.81
N GLY A 442 0.38 -40.03 -5.03
CA GLY A 442 1.64 -40.38 -4.37
C GLY A 442 1.47 -41.05 -3.00
N LEU A 443 0.24 -41.14 -2.48
CA LEU A 443 -0.07 -41.94 -1.29
C LEU A 443 -0.56 -43.35 -1.66
N PRO A 444 -0.30 -44.36 -0.81
CA PRO A 444 -0.89 -45.70 -0.97
C PRO A 444 -2.42 -45.64 -1.02
N PRO A 445 -3.09 -46.54 -1.76
CA PRO A 445 -4.56 -46.54 -1.90
C PRO A 445 -5.31 -46.39 -0.56
N ALA A 446 -4.87 -47.12 0.47
CA ALA A 446 -5.48 -47.11 1.81
C ALA A 446 -5.39 -45.74 2.52
N SER A 447 -4.41 -44.90 2.20
CA SER A 447 -4.15 -43.61 2.83
C SER A 447 -4.49 -42.42 1.94
N SER A 448 -4.86 -42.68 0.68
CA SER A 448 -5.00 -41.63 -0.35
C SER A 448 -6.39 -41.04 -0.47
N LYS A 449 -7.45 -41.72 -0.02
CA LYS A 449 -8.83 -41.25 -0.17
C LYS A 449 -9.06 -39.98 0.66
N TYR A 450 -9.50 -38.91 0.01
CA TYR A 450 -9.72 -37.60 0.63
C TYR A 450 -11.21 -37.30 0.81
N ASP A 451 -11.56 -36.74 1.96
CA ASP A 451 -12.89 -36.22 2.28
C ASP A 451 -12.74 -34.75 2.67
N PRO A 452 -13.40 -33.79 2.00
CA PRO A 452 -13.25 -32.36 2.32
C PRO A 452 -13.62 -31.98 3.76
N SER A 453 -14.51 -32.75 4.40
CA SER A 453 -14.93 -32.51 5.79
C SER A 453 -13.98 -33.15 6.80
N LYS A 454 -13.44 -34.33 6.50
CA LYS A 454 -12.63 -35.13 7.45
C LYS A 454 -11.12 -35.04 7.21
N GLY A 455 -10.70 -34.73 5.99
CA GLY A 455 -9.32 -34.76 5.52
C GLY A 455 -8.88 -36.15 5.03
N LEU A 456 -7.56 -36.39 5.07
CA LEU A 456 -6.97 -37.69 4.80
C LEU A 456 -7.25 -38.71 5.93
N PRO A 457 -7.28 -40.03 5.64
CA PRO A 457 -7.58 -41.07 6.63
C PRO A 457 -6.53 -41.07 7.74
N LYS A 458 -6.98 -41.14 9.01
CA LYS A 458 -6.09 -41.17 10.16
C LYS A 458 -5.18 -42.43 10.10
N PRO A 459 -3.84 -42.28 10.20
CA PRO A 459 -2.92 -43.41 10.34
C PRO A 459 -3.18 -44.22 11.61
N SER A 460 -2.71 -45.46 11.63
CA SER A 460 -2.77 -46.30 12.85
C SER A 460 -1.85 -45.74 13.94
N ASP A 461 -2.17 -46.03 15.20
CA ASP A 461 -1.43 -45.49 16.34
C ASP A 461 0.05 -45.88 16.36
N ASN A 462 0.40 -47.07 15.83
CA ASN A 462 1.79 -47.49 15.65
C ASN A 462 2.55 -46.55 14.69
N LEU A 463 1.95 -46.21 13.54
CA LEU A 463 2.58 -45.29 12.58
C LEU A 463 2.68 -43.87 13.14
N LEU A 464 1.71 -43.44 13.96
CA LEU A 464 1.76 -42.16 14.66
C LEU A 464 2.87 -42.12 15.71
N GLN A 465 3.06 -43.20 16.47
CA GLN A 465 4.17 -43.31 17.41
C GLN A 465 5.52 -43.20 16.70
N GLN A 466 5.71 -43.92 15.60
CA GLN A 466 6.92 -43.84 14.79
C GLN A 466 7.18 -42.42 14.26
N ARG A 467 6.12 -41.71 13.81
CA ARG A 467 6.24 -40.31 13.40
C ARG A 467 6.71 -39.43 14.57
N ASN A 468 6.14 -39.59 15.76
CA ASN A 468 6.45 -38.76 16.92
C ASN A 468 7.93 -38.85 17.32
N GLU A 469 8.49 -40.07 17.32
CA GLU A 469 9.92 -40.29 17.59
C GLU A 469 10.83 -39.56 16.59
N LEU A 470 10.49 -39.61 15.30
CA LEU A 470 11.25 -38.91 14.25
C LEU A 470 11.05 -37.38 14.31
N LEU A 471 9.87 -36.93 14.71
CA LEU A 471 9.54 -35.51 14.80
C LEU A 471 10.33 -34.81 15.92
N GLU A 472 10.55 -35.48 17.05
CA GLU A 472 11.41 -34.95 18.13
C GLU A 472 12.84 -34.74 17.65
N SER A 473 13.40 -35.73 16.94
CA SER A 473 14.75 -35.62 16.35
C SER A 473 14.84 -34.48 15.34
N TRP A 474 13.84 -34.35 14.46
CA TRP A 474 13.76 -33.24 13.50
C TRP A 474 13.69 -31.89 14.21
N MET A 475 12.87 -31.75 15.26
CA MET A 475 12.72 -30.49 16.00
C MET A 475 14.05 -30.02 16.61
N GLN A 476 14.86 -30.94 17.14
CA GLN A 476 16.18 -30.58 17.68
C GLN A 476 17.12 -30.06 16.60
N MET A 477 17.15 -30.71 15.42
CA MET A 477 17.96 -30.25 14.28
C MET A 477 17.47 -28.90 13.77
N TYR A 478 16.15 -28.72 13.64
CA TYR A 478 15.53 -27.49 13.21
C TYR A 478 15.88 -26.32 14.14
N LEU A 479 15.72 -26.47 15.46
CA LEU A 479 16.03 -25.43 16.44
C LEU A 479 17.52 -25.06 16.46
N ALA A 480 18.41 -26.04 16.26
CA ALA A 480 19.85 -25.78 16.17
C ALA A 480 20.20 -24.88 14.96
N LEU A 481 19.53 -25.08 13.82
CA LEU A 481 19.70 -24.23 12.64
C LEU A 481 19.10 -22.84 12.86
N GLU A 482 17.90 -22.76 13.43
CA GLU A 482 17.22 -21.50 13.71
C GLU A 482 18.03 -20.61 14.67
N LYS A 483 18.68 -21.22 15.66
CA LYS A 483 19.55 -20.50 16.61
C LYS A 483 20.72 -19.81 15.93
N LYS A 484 21.22 -20.36 14.82
CA LYS A 484 22.31 -19.78 14.05
C LYS A 484 21.84 -18.61 13.20
N ASN A 485 20.62 -18.69 12.65
CA ASN A 485 20.17 -17.80 11.58
C ASN A 485 19.23 -16.69 12.05
N LYS A 486 18.52 -16.83 13.18
CA LYS A 486 17.62 -15.79 13.68
C LYS A 486 18.41 -14.71 14.44
N PRO A 487 18.38 -13.43 14.00
CA PRO A 487 18.94 -12.32 14.74
C PRO A 487 18.00 -11.95 15.90
N ALA A 488 18.05 -12.72 16.97
CA ALA A 488 17.24 -12.53 18.16
C ALA A 488 18.16 -12.43 19.39
N SER A 489 17.77 -11.61 20.36
CA SER A 489 18.40 -11.69 21.67
C SER A 489 18.26 -13.09 22.24
N ARG A 490 19.18 -13.51 23.11
CA ARG A 490 19.11 -14.82 23.78
C ARG A 490 17.72 -15.09 24.38
N LYS A 491 17.13 -14.07 25.00
CA LYS A 491 15.78 -14.13 25.58
C LYS A 491 14.69 -14.37 24.53
N GLU A 492 14.72 -13.66 23.41
CA GLU A 492 13.74 -13.80 22.33
C GLU A 492 13.83 -15.18 21.66
N PHE A 493 15.06 -15.69 21.47
CA PHE A 493 15.24 -17.05 20.96
C PHE A 493 14.75 -18.10 21.94
N GLU A 494 15.01 -17.95 23.25
CA GLU A 494 14.47 -18.86 24.27
C GLU A 494 12.94 -18.86 24.27
N ILE A 495 12.27 -17.70 24.10
CA ILE A 495 10.81 -17.64 23.93
C ILE A 495 10.37 -18.43 22.69
N TYR A 496 11.03 -18.19 21.56
CA TYR A 496 10.74 -18.87 20.29
C TYR A 496 10.87 -20.40 20.41
N GLU A 497 11.98 -20.86 20.96
CA GLU A 497 12.29 -22.28 21.19
C GLU A 497 11.22 -22.95 22.07
N ASN A 498 10.88 -22.33 23.21
CA ASN A 498 9.88 -22.88 24.12
C ASN A 498 8.49 -22.94 23.46
N ASN A 499 8.11 -21.95 22.67
CA ASN A 499 6.85 -21.99 21.94
C ASN A 499 6.80 -23.10 20.89
N ARG A 500 7.89 -23.33 20.15
CA ARG A 500 7.98 -24.42 19.16
C ARG A 500 7.94 -25.80 19.82
N LEU A 501 8.63 -25.96 20.94
CA LEU A 501 8.58 -27.20 21.73
C LEU A 501 7.17 -27.42 22.30
N ALA A 502 6.50 -26.39 22.79
CA ALA A 502 5.12 -26.52 23.26
C ALA A 502 4.17 -26.97 22.14
N GLU A 503 4.29 -26.41 20.93
CA GLU A 503 3.52 -26.85 19.77
C GLU A 503 3.78 -28.32 19.43
N LEU A 504 5.04 -28.75 19.42
CA LEU A 504 5.42 -30.15 19.22
C LEU A 504 4.71 -31.07 20.22
N TYR A 505 4.86 -30.79 21.52
CA TYR A 505 4.31 -31.64 22.58
C TYR A 505 2.78 -31.65 22.57
N ARG A 506 2.14 -30.58 22.10
CA ARG A 506 0.71 -30.59 21.83
C ARG A 506 0.34 -31.61 20.77
N TYR A 507 1.09 -31.69 19.68
CA TYR A 507 0.82 -32.62 18.58
C TYR A 507 1.11 -34.07 18.97
N THR A 508 2.15 -34.32 19.77
CA THR A 508 2.49 -35.67 20.23
C THR A 508 1.64 -36.14 21.41
N GLY A 509 0.89 -35.24 22.05
CA GLY A 509 0.01 -35.54 23.18
C GLY A 509 0.68 -35.45 24.56
N ASP A 510 1.94 -35.03 24.65
CA ASP A 510 2.64 -34.78 25.92
C ASP A 510 2.22 -33.43 26.53
N THR A 511 1.04 -33.43 27.15
CA THR A 511 0.49 -32.22 27.78
C THR A 511 1.37 -31.66 28.91
N ILE A 512 2.15 -32.50 29.59
CA ILE A 512 3.03 -32.07 30.70
C ILE A 512 4.20 -31.27 30.14
N ALA A 513 4.89 -31.80 29.13
CA ALA A 513 5.98 -31.11 28.48
C ALA A 513 5.50 -29.86 27.75
N MET A 514 4.30 -29.89 27.15
CA MET A 514 3.66 -28.71 26.54
C MET A 514 3.52 -27.57 27.57
N VAL A 515 2.86 -27.83 28.70
CA VAL A 515 2.63 -26.83 29.75
C VAL A 515 3.95 -26.30 30.31
N ARG A 516 4.93 -27.18 30.55
CA ARG A 516 6.25 -26.79 31.06
C ARG A 516 6.96 -25.79 30.14
N ASN A 517 6.88 -25.98 28.82
CA ASN A 517 7.51 -25.06 27.87
C ASN A 517 6.72 -23.75 27.74
N LEU A 518 5.38 -23.80 27.75
CA LEU A 518 4.56 -22.58 27.81
C LEU A 518 4.86 -21.76 29.08
N ASP A 519 5.03 -22.43 30.22
CA ASP A 519 5.37 -21.77 31.49
C ASP A 519 6.70 -21.02 31.41
N LYS A 520 7.71 -21.61 30.77
CA LYS A 520 8.98 -20.93 30.52
C LYS A 520 8.79 -19.70 29.62
N ALA A 521 8.04 -19.82 28.52
CA ALA A 521 7.76 -18.69 27.65
C ALA A 521 6.98 -17.57 28.38
N VAL A 522 6.02 -17.93 29.23
CA VAL A 522 5.28 -16.99 30.11
C VAL A 522 6.21 -16.28 31.08
N GLN A 523 7.13 -17.00 31.74
CA GLN A 523 8.12 -16.41 32.66
C GLN A 523 9.06 -15.43 31.94
N LEU A 524 9.35 -15.68 30.66
CA LEU A 524 10.12 -14.77 29.81
C LEU A 524 9.27 -13.59 29.28
N GLY A 525 7.96 -13.58 29.52
CA GLY A 525 7.07 -12.46 29.21
C GLY A 525 6.34 -12.57 27.86
N ASP A 526 6.22 -13.77 27.29
CA ASP A 526 5.47 -13.94 26.04
C ASP A 526 3.95 -13.95 26.25
N MET A 527 3.27 -12.90 25.79
CA MET A 527 1.83 -12.75 25.93
C MET A 527 1.04 -13.74 25.06
N LYS A 528 1.64 -14.28 23.98
CA LYS A 528 1.00 -15.36 23.21
C LYS A 528 0.95 -16.64 24.04
N ALA A 529 2.07 -17.02 24.66
CA ALA A 529 2.11 -18.14 25.60
C ALA A 529 1.16 -17.94 26.78
N VAL A 530 1.03 -16.73 27.33
CA VAL A 530 0.06 -16.40 28.40
C VAL A 530 -1.36 -16.73 27.94
N LYS A 531 -1.80 -16.20 26.79
CA LYS A 531 -3.13 -16.43 26.24
C LYS A 531 -3.37 -17.92 25.99
N TYR A 532 -2.39 -18.58 25.37
CA TYR A 532 -2.50 -19.97 24.98
C TYR A 532 -2.61 -20.90 26.20
N LEU A 533 -1.74 -20.71 27.19
CA LEU A 533 -1.77 -21.46 28.44
C LEU A 533 -3.05 -21.20 29.23
N ALA A 534 -3.50 -19.93 29.32
CA ALA A 534 -4.74 -19.57 29.98
C ALA A 534 -5.93 -20.33 29.38
N ASN A 535 -6.09 -20.26 28.05
CA ASN A 535 -7.16 -20.95 27.34
C ASN A 535 -7.11 -22.47 27.56
N TRP A 536 -5.92 -23.08 27.49
CA TRP A 536 -5.78 -24.51 27.73
C TRP A 536 -6.18 -24.90 29.16
N LEU A 537 -5.71 -24.18 30.18
CA LEU A 537 -6.04 -24.44 31.59
C LEU A 537 -7.55 -24.35 31.87
N LEU A 538 -8.23 -23.42 31.19
CA LEU A 538 -9.67 -23.19 31.34
C LEU A 538 -10.53 -24.21 30.58
N THR A 539 -10.03 -24.75 29.46
CA THR A 539 -10.83 -25.58 28.54
C THR A 539 -10.48 -27.07 28.57
N LYS A 540 -9.39 -27.46 29.24
CA LYS A 540 -9.01 -28.88 29.27
C LYS A 540 -10.07 -29.75 29.97
N PRO A 541 -10.28 -31.01 29.52
CA PRO A 541 -11.39 -31.84 29.98
C PRO A 541 -11.45 -32.08 31.49
N ILE A 542 -10.29 -32.19 32.15
CA ILE A 542 -10.16 -32.43 33.59
C ILE A 542 -9.22 -31.37 34.16
N ALA A 543 -9.78 -30.21 34.51
CA ALA A 543 -9.06 -29.12 35.16
C ALA A 543 -9.32 -29.10 36.66
N THR A 544 -8.25 -29.10 37.45
CA THR A 544 -8.34 -28.91 38.91
C THR A 544 -8.71 -27.45 39.22
N LYS A 545 -9.27 -27.22 40.42
CA LYS A 545 -9.61 -25.85 40.87
C LYS A 545 -8.41 -24.88 40.80
N PRO A 546 -7.21 -25.24 41.30
CA PRO A 546 -6.03 -24.36 41.19
C PRO A 546 -5.62 -24.04 39.75
N GLU A 547 -5.79 -24.98 38.83
CA GLU A 547 -5.47 -24.77 37.42
C GLU A 547 -6.45 -23.80 36.75
N ARG A 548 -7.74 -23.88 37.08
CA ARG A 548 -8.73 -22.90 36.60
C ARG A 548 -8.45 -21.50 37.15
N GLU A 549 -8.19 -21.37 38.45
CA GLU A 549 -7.82 -20.10 39.08
C GLU A 549 -6.56 -19.49 38.44
N ARG A 550 -5.56 -20.34 38.15
CA ARG A 550 -4.37 -19.94 37.40
C ARG A 550 -4.72 -19.48 35.98
N GLY A 551 -5.56 -20.23 35.27
CA GLY A 551 -6.03 -19.89 33.92
C GLY A 551 -6.75 -18.54 33.88
N GLU A 552 -7.65 -18.28 34.83
CA GLU A 552 -8.35 -17.00 34.97
C GLU A 552 -7.39 -15.85 35.27
N THR A 553 -6.39 -16.08 36.12
CA THR A 553 -5.38 -15.08 36.46
C THR A 553 -4.55 -14.70 35.23
N LEU A 554 -4.11 -15.70 34.45
CA LEU A 554 -3.37 -15.48 33.22
C LEU A 554 -4.23 -14.78 32.16
N LEU A 555 -5.51 -15.16 32.03
CA LEU A 555 -6.43 -14.52 31.10
C LEU A 555 -6.66 -13.05 31.47
N LYS A 556 -6.88 -12.73 32.75
CA LYS A 556 -7.00 -11.34 33.24
C LYS A 556 -5.72 -10.55 32.97
N ALA A 557 -4.54 -11.14 33.18
CA ALA A 557 -3.27 -10.49 32.87
C ALA A 557 -3.14 -10.17 31.38
N PHE A 558 -3.58 -11.09 30.51
CA PHE A 558 -3.63 -10.88 29.07
C PHE A 558 -4.64 -9.79 28.68
N GLU A 559 -5.86 -9.80 29.23
CA GLU A 559 -6.90 -8.80 28.97
C GLU A 559 -6.50 -7.40 29.44
N ILE A 560 -5.82 -7.26 30.58
CA ILE A 560 -5.30 -5.98 31.05
C ILE A 560 -4.25 -5.44 30.06
N TYR A 561 -3.40 -6.32 29.54
CA TYR A 561 -2.41 -5.96 28.54
C TYR A 561 -3.04 -5.55 27.21
N GLU A 562 -3.99 -6.34 26.68
CA GLU A 562 -4.73 -6.00 25.47
C GLU A 562 -5.59 -4.75 25.65
N GLY A 563 -6.23 -4.57 26.80
CA GLY A 563 -7.03 -3.39 27.13
C GLY A 563 -6.18 -2.12 27.19
N LYS A 564 -4.99 -2.18 27.81
CA LYS A 564 -4.01 -1.07 27.77
C LYS A 564 -3.58 -0.76 26.33
N HIS A 565 -3.30 -1.78 25.52
CA HIS A 565 -2.94 -1.60 24.10
C HIS A 565 -4.11 -1.11 23.24
N SER A 566 -5.34 -1.53 23.53
CA SER A 566 -6.54 -1.12 22.81
C SER A 566 -6.91 0.33 23.13
N ILE A 567 -6.81 0.75 24.40
CA ILE A 567 -6.95 2.15 24.79
C ILE A 567 -5.86 3.00 24.13
N PHE A 568 -4.63 2.47 24.03
CA PHE A 568 -3.54 3.13 23.32
C PHE A 568 -3.82 3.22 21.80
N LYS A 569 -4.33 2.16 21.16
CA LYS A 569 -4.73 2.14 19.74
C LYS A 569 -5.97 2.99 19.42
N GLN A 570 -6.97 3.03 20.30
CA GLN A 570 -8.17 3.85 20.14
C GLN A 570 -7.87 5.34 20.35
N LYS A 571 -6.98 5.68 21.29
CA LYS A 571 -6.45 7.05 21.39
C LYS A 571 -5.66 7.48 20.15
N ILE A 572 -5.24 6.55 19.28
CA ILE A 572 -4.60 6.82 18.00
C ILE A 572 -5.63 6.96 16.85
N PHE A 573 -6.86 6.45 17.00
CA PHE A 573 -7.84 6.33 15.90
C PHE A 573 -9.01 7.35 15.92
N VAL A 574 -9.13 8.20 16.94
CA VAL A 574 -10.14 9.29 16.97
C VAL A 574 -9.45 10.63 16.78
N TRP A 575 -9.00 10.93 15.56
CA TRP A 575 -8.33 12.19 15.24
C TRP A 575 -9.00 12.80 14.01
N ASN A 576 -10.02 13.62 14.28
CA ASN A 576 -10.70 14.44 13.28
C ASN A 576 -10.05 15.84 13.26
N ASN A 577 -9.99 16.49 12.09
CA ASN A 577 -9.21 17.70 11.84
C ASN A 577 -9.49 18.88 12.79
N SER A 578 -10.68 18.95 13.40
CA SER A 578 -11.08 20.03 14.31
C SER A 578 -10.39 20.00 15.68
N LYS A 579 -9.81 18.87 16.11
CA LYS A 579 -9.04 18.77 17.37
C LYS A 579 -7.55 19.03 17.21
N ARG A 580 -7.07 19.29 16.00
CA ARG A 580 -5.64 19.51 15.69
C ARG A 580 -5.09 20.78 16.34
N GLU A 581 -5.87 21.86 16.39
CA GLU A 581 -5.45 23.13 17.01
C GLU A 581 -5.53 23.10 18.54
N GLU A 582 -6.60 22.50 19.10
CA GLU A 582 -6.72 22.23 20.54
C GLU A 582 -5.54 21.40 21.08
N LEU A 583 -5.04 20.44 20.29
CA LEU A 583 -3.95 19.57 20.70
C LEU A 583 -2.57 20.21 20.54
N ILE A 584 -2.37 21.08 19.54
CA ILE A 584 -1.15 21.89 19.44
C ILE A 584 -1.05 22.80 20.68
N GLN A 585 -2.18 23.32 21.14
CA GLN A 585 -2.30 24.10 22.37
C GLN A 585 -2.10 23.24 23.64
N GLU A 586 -2.69 22.05 23.72
CA GLU A 586 -2.53 21.14 24.88
C GLU A 586 -1.11 20.53 24.98
N ILE A 587 -0.43 20.31 23.86
CA ILE A 587 0.96 19.81 23.79
C ILE A 587 1.96 20.94 24.08
N THR A 588 1.66 22.19 23.72
CA THR A 588 2.51 23.34 24.06
C THR A 588 2.41 23.75 25.53
N GLU A 589 1.30 23.42 26.21
CA GLU A 589 1.07 23.82 27.60
C GLU A 589 1.48 22.77 28.67
N ARG A 590 1.81 21.53 28.29
CA ARG A 590 2.22 20.48 29.25
C ARG A 590 3.73 20.20 29.24
N PRO A 591 4.43 20.33 30.39
CA PRO A 591 5.84 19.94 30.48
C PRO A 591 5.99 18.42 30.34
N ILE A 592 6.84 17.99 29.41
CA ILE A 592 7.20 16.59 29.20
C ILE A 592 7.88 16.07 30.47
N ARG A 593 7.21 15.21 31.24
CA ARG A 593 7.79 14.56 32.42
C ARG A 593 8.65 13.37 32.02
N LYS A 594 9.84 13.26 32.61
CA LYS A 594 10.69 12.06 32.57
C LYS A 594 9.90 10.83 33.05
N LEU A 595 9.86 9.78 32.23
CA LEU A 595 9.30 8.48 32.60
C LEU A 595 10.32 7.61 33.36
N PRO A 596 9.89 6.65 34.19
CA PRO A 596 10.79 5.80 35.00
C PRO A 596 11.56 4.75 34.19
N ASP A 597 12.70 4.32 34.74
CA ASP A 597 13.86 3.59 34.16
C ASP A 597 13.63 2.19 33.56
N SER A 598 12.43 1.84 33.10
CA SER A 598 12.23 0.62 32.32
C SER A 598 11.22 0.89 31.23
N HIS A 599 11.65 0.97 29.97
CA HIS A 599 10.97 0.38 28.80
C HIS A 599 11.79 0.65 27.53
N ILE A 600 11.71 -0.34 26.64
CA ILE A 600 12.31 -0.48 25.31
C ILE A 600 11.53 0.38 24.31
N GLY A 601 12.23 0.86 23.28
CA GLY A 601 11.85 1.95 22.37
C GLY A 601 10.41 1.95 21.83
N ILE A 602 9.88 3.17 21.71
CA ILE A 602 8.58 3.48 21.12
C ILE A 602 8.79 3.71 19.61
N ASN A 603 7.99 3.02 18.78
CA ASN A 603 7.91 3.27 17.34
C ASN A 603 6.60 4.02 17.06
N TYR A 604 6.73 5.25 16.58
CA TYR A 604 5.62 6.09 16.15
C TYR A 604 5.63 6.21 14.62
N LYS A 605 4.49 5.99 13.96
CA LYS A 605 4.32 6.23 12.52
C LYS A 605 3.13 7.16 12.30
N SER A 606 3.40 8.36 11.80
CA SER A 606 2.39 9.24 11.21
C SER A 606 2.53 9.23 9.68
N SER A 607 1.64 9.92 8.98
CA SER A 607 1.73 10.15 7.54
C SER A 607 2.87 11.09 7.12
N ILE A 608 3.61 11.69 8.07
CA ILE A 608 4.61 12.74 7.79
C ILE A 608 5.99 12.41 8.40
N TYR A 609 6.05 11.67 9.51
CA TYR A 609 7.31 11.27 10.14
C TYR A 609 7.19 10.01 11.00
N GLN A 610 8.34 9.35 11.20
CA GLN A 610 8.57 8.29 12.17
C GLN A 610 9.49 8.76 13.29
N LEU A 611 9.17 8.38 14.52
CA LEU A 611 9.89 8.80 15.72
C LEU A 611 10.35 7.57 16.50
N TYR A 612 11.65 7.54 16.82
CA TYR A 612 12.33 6.48 17.54
C TYR A 612 13.01 7.05 18.79
N ILE A 613 12.73 6.50 19.96
CA ILE A 613 13.49 6.83 21.18
C ILE A 613 14.60 5.80 21.34
N LEU A 614 15.85 6.25 21.18
CA LEU A 614 17.06 5.42 21.22
C LEU A 614 17.70 5.51 22.62
N GLY A 615 17.05 4.91 23.62
CA GLY A 615 17.55 4.89 25.00
C GLY A 615 17.24 6.16 25.80
N LYS A 616 17.98 6.36 26.90
CA LYS A 616 17.60 7.30 27.99
C LYS A 616 17.65 8.78 27.60
N ASP A 617 18.53 9.14 26.66
CA ASP A 617 18.84 10.54 26.35
C ASP A 617 18.81 10.87 24.85
N HIS A 618 18.45 9.93 23.97
CA HIS A 618 18.52 10.13 22.52
C HIS A 618 17.18 9.89 21.79
N LEU A 619 16.87 10.80 20.87
CA LEU A 619 15.67 10.78 20.03
C LEU A 619 16.10 10.79 18.57
N ALA A 620 15.65 9.82 17.78
CA ALA A 620 15.84 9.78 16.33
C ALA A 620 14.51 10.06 15.62
N ILE A 621 14.51 11.01 14.69
CA ILE A 621 13.33 11.40 13.90
C ILE A 621 13.65 11.12 12.44
N PHE A 622 12.82 10.30 11.78
CA PHE A 622 12.89 10.01 10.35
C PHE A 622 11.72 10.71 9.66
N LEU A 623 12.02 11.57 8.70
CA LEU A 623 11.00 12.30 7.93
C LEU A 623 10.75 11.54 6.61
N ASP A 624 9.50 11.29 6.24
CA ASP A 624 9.22 10.70 4.91
C ASP A 624 9.42 11.80 3.84
N ASP A 625 10.09 11.44 2.76
CA ASP A 625 10.88 12.33 1.91
C ASP A 625 10.11 13.51 1.23
N LYS A 626 10.84 14.63 1.02
CA LYS A 626 10.59 15.83 0.19
C LYS A 626 9.49 16.85 0.57
N ALA A 627 9.59 17.48 1.75
CA ALA A 627 9.14 18.89 1.92
C ALA A 627 9.45 19.53 3.29
N TYR A 628 9.94 18.78 4.28
CA TYR A 628 9.97 19.29 5.65
C TYR A 628 11.35 19.74 6.10
N SER A 629 11.57 21.06 6.05
CA SER A 629 12.73 21.69 6.72
C SER A 629 12.43 21.86 8.22
N PRO A 630 13.31 21.41 9.14
CA PRO A 630 13.18 21.64 10.57
C PRO A 630 13.10 23.13 10.97
N GLU A 631 13.44 24.05 10.07
CA GLU A 631 13.39 25.49 10.32
C GLU A 631 11.97 26.06 10.35
N GLU A 632 10.97 25.34 9.82
CA GLU A 632 9.61 25.85 9.64
C GLU A 632 8.70 25.67 10.88
N HIS A 633 9.16 25.00 11.94
CA HIS A 633 8.38 24.86 13.19
C HIS A 633 9.21 25.18 14.46
N PRO A 634 9.29 26.48 14.83
CA PRO A 634 10.01 26.96 16.02
C PRO A 634 9.56 26.31 17.35
N ALA A 635 8.29 25.90 17.43
CA ALA A 635 7.70 25.28 18.61
C ALA A 635 8.28 23.88 18.92
N ILE A 636 8.57 23.07 17.89
CA ILE A 636 9.19 21.75 18.05
C ILE A 636 10.61 21.92 18.58
N ARG A 637 11.35 22.88 18.02
CA ARG A 637 12.73 23.19 18.42
C ARG A 637 12.82 23.72 19.86
N SER A 638 11.87 24.57 20.27
CA SER A 638 11.80 25.11 21.63
C SER A 638 11.58 24.01 22.68
N ASN A 639 10.64 23.09 22.42
CA ASN A 639 10.35 21.98 23.34
C ASN A 639 11.46 20.93 23.39
N ILE A 640 12.13 20.66 22.26
CA ILE A 640 13.31 19.78 22.22
C ILE A 640 14.43 20.35 23.10
N ASN A 641 14.73 21.65 22.97
CA ASN A 641 15.75 22.31 23.78
C ASN A 641 15.39 22.35 25.28
N ALA A 642 14.11 22.48 25.61
CA ALA A 642 13.63 22.44 27.00
C ALA A 642 13.70 21.05 27.64
N SER A 643 13.70 19.98 26.84
CA SER A 643 13.68 18.58 27.33
C SER A 643 15.05 18.01 27.70
N GLY A 644 16.14 18.61 27.22
CA GLY A 644 17.51 18.14 27.46
C GLY A 644 17.92 16.87 26.69
N LEU A 645 17.10 16.40 25.75
CA LEU A 645 17.38 15.23 24.91
C LEU A 645 18.32 15.57 23.74
N LYS A 646 19.21 14.64 23.38
CA LYS A 646 20.05 14.74 22.18
C LYS A 646 19.30 14.16 20.98
N VAL A 647 19.00 14.98 19.98
CA VAL A 647 18.20 14.57 18.81
C VAL A 647 19.09 14.36 17.58
N ALA A 648 18.90 13.24 16.88
CA ALA A 648 19.45 13.00 15.54
C ALA A 648 18.28 12.93 14.54
N ILE A 649 18.32 13.77 13.51
CA ILE A 649 17.28 13.82 12.46
C ILE A 649 17.86 13.17 11.22
N TYR A 650 17.16 12.19 10.67
CA TYR A 650 17.53 11.48 9.45
C TYR A 650 16.46 11.77 8.38
N SER A 651 16.92 12.13 7.18
CA SER A 651 16.07 12.19 5.98
C SER A 651 15.86 10.79 5.44
#